data_AF-A0A0M9BL67-F1
#
_entry.id   AF-A0A0M9BL67-F1
#
_cell.length_a   1.000
_cell.length_b   1.000
_cell.length_c   1.000
_cell.angle_alpha   90.00
_cell.angle_beta   90.00
_cell.angle_gamma   90.00
#
_symmetry.space_group_name_H-M   'P 1'
#
loop_
_entity.id
_entity.type
_entity.pdbx_description
1 polymer ?
#
loop_
_entity_poly.entity_id
_entity_poly.type
_entity_poly.pdbx_seq_one_letter_code
_entity_poly.pdbx_strand_id
1 'polypeptide(L)'
;MTSQTLVFSLDAQSLEQIEQKFQEKVRFAEARKEKLFHVFQQQLTEEETWALKYVYAYMPVNDMADYDGELFLSHVRRALDIRKRVPWGERVPDYLFLHFVLPYRINTENIEDFRGIIFDELADRTAKLSMADAILETNYWCHEKATYIGSDLRTISPLTMIRNARGRCGEESTLAVAALRSIGIPARQVYTPRWAHSDSNHAWVEAWADGQWYYIGACEPEAGLNQGWFSPPARRAMLINTRIFADYPGPEDITLNEKGFTEINLLENYAPTRTICVKVINEQGEPVPGASLRFELYNTAEFYPIAEIKTDVLGEAAFKTGYGDLLIRAVSGGKWSEVLFKAQDSEHVELVLDSSEQPSGSVDFEMVPPPEGEGEVLNSLPEEKIRDHNRRLEEGTKIRSGYEDTFLSEEEAYALAHSAGLPRERVWDILQKARGNSRQIAAFLEERSGEFGEWPLRLLESLNEKDLIDTFRQTLDDHLIGALSQRGACSEETFVEYILCPRVSYEMVVPYRSVFQNAYSEEEAAAFRKEPSTLARQLEQSYAYYEDLPNLKGKGNPVGTYSLMKGDPQSLDILFVAVCRSLGIPARLHPSEQKPQYLGNGGWENAVFSLTSSRNQEGASWGMLQLLRDEERPQEAPTASYGENFSFARLEDGVYKTLIYPYGSTDVYSQPYEVEPGAYRLTTGIRLKDGAVRVRFIYFTVRAGDTTEVVLTYRETVVDIPVLGKLAPGSLLTRLDGSEVVLEALLGSEGAIAAWIEPEREPTKHLIRELGELAEPLDKLGLPVVLLIGDTEWNASFDPAGYSKLPVRTIFVRDSSYSSLSGFIPNPAAHEAGYPHLFVLDSQDQIRYSASGYKIGTGKEALQIAAAISQSLNGSE
;
A
#
# COMPACT_ATOMS: atom_id res chain seq x y z
N MET A 1 -54.55 6.77 -6.31
CA MET A 1 -53.19 6.88 -5.74
C MET A 1 -52.30 5.99 -6.58
N THR A 2 -51.74 6.56 -7.65
CA THR A 2 -50.69 5.90 -8.44
C THR A 2 -49.43 5.90 -7.60
N SER A 3 -49.03 4.74 -7.08
CA SER A 3 -47.73 4.53 -6.44
C SER A 3 -46.67 4.96 -7.44
N GLN A 4 -46.05 6.13 -7.26
CA GLN A 4 -44.82 6.46 -7.98
C GLN A 4 -43.81 5.38 -7.61
N THR A 5 -43.44 4.54 -8.57
CA THR A 5 -42.31 3.65 -8.39
C THR A 5 -41.08 4.54 -8.26
N LEU A 6 -40.54 4.65 -7.05
CA LEU A 6 -39.37 5.47 -6.79
C LEU A 6 -38.15 4.80 -7.42
N VAL A 7 -37.40 5.56 -8.24
CA VAL A 7 -36.15 5.10 -8.87
C VAL A 7 -35.16 4.65 -7.79
N PHE A 8 -34.57 3.47 -7.97
CA PHE A 8 -33.69 2.81 -6.99
C PHE A 8 -34.27 2.70 -5.57
N SER A 9 -35.60 2.64 -5.41
CA SER A 9 -36.26 2.59 -4.10
C SER A 9 -35.89 3.76 -3.17
N LEU A 10 -35.37 4.86 -3.71
CA LEU A 10 -34.93 6.04 -2.96
C LEU A 10 -36.15 6.89 -2.56
N ASP A 11 -36.23 7.31 -1.31
CA ASP A 11 -37.26 8.24 -0.87
C ASP A 11 -37.02 9.67 -1.39
N ALA A 12 -38.01 10.53 -1.23
CA ALA A 12 -37.94 11.91 -1.71
C ALA A 12 -36.80 12.71 -1.08
N GLN A 13 -36.46 12.43 0.18
CA GLN A 13 -35.38 13.11 0.90
C GLN A 13 -34.02 12.72 0.32
N SER A 14 -33.81 11.44 0.03
CA SER A 14 -32.59 10.92 -0.58
C SER A 14 -32.38 11.49 -1.99
N LEU A 15 -33.45 11.55 -2.79
CA LEU A 15 -33.42 12.16 -4.12
C LEU A 15 -33.10 13.66 -4.05
N GLU A 16 -33.68 14.40 -3.09
CA GLU A 16 -33.38 15.81 -2.86
C GLU A 16 -31.92 16.03 -2.42
N GLN A 17 -31.39 15.19 -1.53
CA GLN A 17 -30.00 15.25 -1.09
C GLN A 17 -29.02 14.98 -2.23
N ILE A 18 -29.28 13.97 -3.07
CA ILE A 18 -28.46 13.66 -4.25
C ILE A 18 -28.49 14.85 -5.22
N GLU A 19 -29.67 15.42 -5.49
CA GLU A 19 -29.79 16.59 -6.36
C GLU A 19 -29.02 17.79 -5.80
N GLN A 20 -29.14 18.07 -4.50
CA GLN A 20 -28.42 19.17 -3.87
C GLN A 20 -26.90 19.01 -4.02
N LYS A 21 -26.36 17.83 -3.67
CA LYS A 21 -24.93 17.53 -3.80
C LYS A 21 -24.46 17.59 -5.25
N PHE A 22 -25.27 17.09 -6.19
CA PHE A 22 -24.98 17.22 -7.61
C PHE A 22 -24.88 18.68 -8.04
N GLN A 23 -25.83 19.53 -7.66
CA GLN A 23 -25.79 20.97 -7.99
C GLN A 23 -24.62 21.70 -7.32
N GLU A 24 -24.21 21.27 -6.12
CA GLU A 24 -22.97 21.74 -5.49
C GLU A 24 -21.74 21.39 -6.33
N LYS A 25 -21.66 20.16 -6.87
CA LYS A 25 -20.57 19.71 -7.74
C LYS A 25 -20.56 20.45 -9.09
N VAL A 26 -21.73 20.73 -9.68
CA VAL A 26 -21.83 21.57 -10.90
C VAL A 26 -21.27 22.96 -10.66
N ARG A 27 -21.63 23.62 -9.56
CA ARG A 27 -21.10 24.95 -9.19
C ARG A 27 -19.61 24.88 -8.85
N PHE A 28 -19.19 23.82 -8.17
CA PHE A 28 -17.80 23.63 -7.77
C PHE A 28 -16.89 23.47 -9.00
N ALA A 29 -17.29 22.67 -9.98
CA ALA A 29 -16.49 22.37 -11.16
C ALA A 29 -16.84 23.26 -12.37
N GLU A 30 -17.27 24.50 -12.16
CA GLU A 30 -17.68 25.43 -13.24
C GLU A 30 -16.56 25.59 -14.30
N ALA A 31 -15.28 25.60 -13.90
CA ALA A 31 -14.14 25.69 -14.81
C ALA A 31 -14.05 24.53 -15.82
N ARG A 32 -14.62 23.36 -15.49
CA ARG A 32 -14.65 22.15 -16.32
C ARG A 32 -16.08 21.75 -16.70
N LYS A 33 -17.04 22.66 -16.63
CA LYS A 33 -18.47 22.35 -16.76
C LYS A 33 -18.83 21.64 -18.06
N GLU A 34 -18.32 22.12 -19.20
CA GLU A 34 -18.56 21.51 -20.50
C GLU A 34 -17.97 20.09 -20.57
N LYS A 35 -16.75 19.87 -20.07
CA LYS A 35 -16.11 18.54 -20.09
C LYS A 35 -16.82 17.53 -19.20
N LEU A 36 -17.30 17.96 -18.04
CA LEU A 36 -17.93 17.09 -17.05
C LEU A 36 -19.42 16.87 -17.31
N PHE A 37 -20.20 17.92 -17.57
CA PHE A 37 -21.66 17.85 -17.47
C PHE A 37 -22.40 17.87 -18.82
N HIS A 38 -21.71 17.98 -19.96
CA HIS A 38 -22.36 17.92 -21.28
C HIS A 38 -23.14 16.60 -21.50
N VAL A 39 -22.75 15.52 -20.84
CA VAL A 39 -23.44 14.22 -20.87
C VAL A 39 -24.91 14.28 -20.44
N PHE A 40 -25.30 15.26 -19.62
CA PHE A 40 -26.70 15.49 -19.23
C PHE A 40 -27.55 16.14 -20.33
N GLN A 41 -26.94 16.59 -21.42
CA GLN A 41 -27.64 17.08 -22.62
C GLN A 41 -27.99 15.94 -23.59
N GLN A 42 -27.43 14.74 -23.37
CA GLN A 42 -27.79 13.55 -24.13
C GLN A 42 -29.18 13.01 -23.69
N GLN A 43 -29.75 12.11 -24.49
CA GLN A 43 -30.95 11.40 -24.09
C GLN A 43 -30.62 10.38 -22.98
N LEU A 44 -31.15 10.62 -21.77
CA LEU A 44 -30.98 9.75 -20.61
C LEU A 44 -32.34 9.22 -20.14
N THR A 45 -32.38 7.96 -19.73
CA THR A 45 -33.47 7.37 -18.96
C THR A 45 -33.47 7.92 -17.53
N GLU A 46 -34.56 7.68 -16.80
CA GLU A 46 -34.66 8.08 -15.38
C GLU A 46 -33.60 7.38 -14.52
N GLU A 47 -33.36 6.08 -14.73
CA GLU A 47 -32.30 5.32 -14.04
C GLU A 47 -30.91 5.89 -14.34
N GLU A 48 -30.59 6.14 -15.63
CA GLU A 48 -29.30 6.73 -16.01
C GLU A 48 -29.11 8.12 -15.39
N THR A 49 -30.16 8.95 -15.40
CA THR A 49 -30.10 10.30 -14.84
C THR A 49 -29.77 10.27 -13.36
N TRP A 50 -30.47 9.44 -12.58
CA TRP A 50 -30.26 9.37 -11.14
C TRP A 50 -28.98 8.64 -10.74
N ALA A 51 -28.61 7.58 -11.45
CA ALA A 51 -27.33 6.90 -11.22
C ALA A 51 -26.14 7.81 -11.54
N LEU A 52 -26.21 8.59 -12.62
CA LEU A 52 -25.15 9.55 -12.97
C LEU A 52 -25.07 10.69 -11.95
N LYS A 53 -26.21 11.26 -11.54
CA LYS A 53 -26.24 12.26 -10.46
C LYS A 53 -25.67 11.72 -9.15
N TYR A 54 -25.98 10.49 -8.80
CA TYR A 54 -25.42 9.82 -7.62
C TYR A 54 -23.89 9.73 -7.71
N VAL A 55 -23.37 9.26 -8.85
CA VAL A 55 -21.92 9.21 -9.12
C VAL A 55 -21.25 10.59 -8.97
N TYR A 56 -21.85 11.65 -9.50
CA TYR A 56 -21.31 13.02 -9.37
C TYR A 56 -21.42 13.59 -7.96
N ALA A 57 -22.53 13.34 -7.26
CA ALA A 57 -22.78 13.85 -5.91
C ALA A 57 -21.66 13.49 -4.93
N TYR A 58 -21.04 12.32 -5.13
CA TYR A 58 -19.97 11.79 -4.29
C TYR A 58 -18.60 11.71 -5.00
N MET A 59 -18.47 12.37 -6.16
CA MET A 59 -17.24 12.37 -6.94
C MET A 59 -16.12 13.15 -6.21
N PRO A 60 -14.93 12.55 -6.03
CA PRO A 60 -13.77 13.25 -5.48
C PRO A 60 -13.29 14.41 -6.35
N VAL A 61 -12.65 15.40 -5.74
CA VAL A 61 -12.09 16.57 -6.44
C VAL A 61 -11.09 16.18 -7.52
N ASN A 62 -10.26 15.18 -7.24
CA ASN A 62 -9.27 14.68 -8.20
C ASN A 62 -9.96 14.08 -9.43
N ASP A 63 -11.06 13.35 -9.26
CA ASP A 63 -11.77 12.74 -10.39
C ASP A 63 -12.51 13.79 -11.24
N MET A 64 -13.05 14.84 -10.61
CA MET A 64 -13.57 16.01 -11.32
C MET A 64 -12.48 16.78 -12.06
N ALA A 65 -11.24 16.77 -11.56
CA ALA A 65 -10.10 17.43 -12.18
C ALA A 65 -9.58 16.62 -13.38
N ASP A 66 -9.52 15.30 -13.24
CA ASP A 66 -8.71 14.45 -14.11
C ASP A 66 -9.49 13.81 -15.27
N TYR A 67 -10.79 13.56 -15.11
CA TYR A 67 -11.61 12.82 -16.09
C TYR A 67 -12.75 13.66 -16.67
N ASP A 68 -13.37 13.14 -17.74
CA ASP A 68 -14.46 13.79 -18.46
C ASP A 68 -15.76 12.97 -18.36
N GLY A 69 -16.91 13.62 -18.63
CA GLY A 69 -18.23 13.04 -18.34
C GLY A 69 -18.57 11.74 -19.07
N GLU A 70 -18.01 11.54 -20.27
CA GLU A 70 -18.27 10.34 -21.08
C GLU A 70 -17.81 9.05 -20.39
N LEU A 71 -16.71 9.11 -19.62
CA LEU A 71 -16.21 7.97 -18.85
C LEU A 71 -17.26 7.50 -17.83
N PHE A 72 -17.82 8.44 -17.08
CA PHE A 72 -18.81 8.14 -16.03
C PHE A 72 -20.16 7.72 -16.62
N LEU A 73 -20.60 8.33 -17.72
CA LEU A 73 -21.80 7.90 -18.43
C LEU A 73 -21.65 6.48 -18.98
N SER A 74 -20.48 6.13 -19.55
CA SER A 74 -20.18 4.76 -19.99
C SER A 74 -20.29 3.77 -18.83
N HIS A 75 -19.66 4.08 -17.69
CA HIS A 75 -19.76 3.24 -16.49
C HIS A 75 -21.20 3.03 -16.01
N VAL A 76 -22.00 4.10 -15.92
CA VAL A 76 -23.42 4.03 -15.50
C VAL A 76 -24.22 3.15 -16.46
N ARG A 77 -24.10 3.40 -17.77
CA ARG A 77 -24.80 2.63 -18.81
C ARG A 77 -24.46 1.15 -18.73
N ARG A 78 -23.16 0.82 -18.62
CA ARG A 78 -22.69 -0.56 -18.49
C ARG A 78 -23.21 -1.21 -17.21
N ALA A 79 -23.14 -0.53 -16.07
CA ALA A 79 -23.65 -1.09 -14.80
C ALA A 79 -25.15 -1.41 -14.86
N LEU A 80 -25.96 -0.52 -15.46
CA LEU A 80 -27.40 -0.74 -15.62
C LEU A 80 -27.74 -1.83 -16.65
N ASP A 81 -27.02 -1.90 -17.77
CA ASP A 81 -27.16 -2.98 -18.76
C ASP A 81 -26.83 -4.34 -18.14
N ILE A 82 -25.69 -4.43 -17.46
CA ILE A 82 -25.23 -5.65 -16.79
C ILE A 82 -26.26 -6.10 -15.74
N ARG A 83 -26.77 -5.17 -14.92
CA ARG A 83 -27.83 -5.47 -13.94
C ARG A 83 -29.05 -6.13 -14.59
N LYS A 84 -29.41 -5.77 -15.82
CA LYS A 84 -30.56 -6.37 -16.55
C LYS A 84 -30.26 -7.75 -17.14
N ARG A 85 -28.97 -8.12 -17.27
CA ARG A 85 -28.53 -9.33 -17.98
C ARG A 85 -28.10 -10.46 -17.04
N VAL A 86 -27.60 -10.13 -15.85
CA VAL A 86 -27.06 -11.14 -14.92
C VAL A 86 -28.16 -11.83 -14.10
N PRO A 87 -28.01 -13.12 -13.74
CA PRO A 87 -29.07 -13.90 -13.07
C PRO A 87 -29.48 -13.42 -11.67
N TRP A 88 -28.71 -12.54 -11.05
CA TRP A 88 -28.97 -11.98 -9.72
C TRP A 88 -29.31 -10.48 -9.76
N GLY A 89 -29.37 -9.85 -10.93
CA GLY A 89 -29.52 -8.41 -11.02
C GLY A 89 -30.78 -7.83 -10.35
N GLU A 90 -31.88 -8.60 -10.38
CA GLU A 90 -33.13 -8.28 -9.66
C GLU A 90 -33.10 -8.66 -8.17
N ARG A 91 -32.21 -9.57 -7.76
CA ARG A 91 -32.04 -9.99 -6.35
C ARG A 91 -31.19 -9.01 -5.55
N VAL A 92 -30.30 -8.27 -6.22
CA VAL A 92 -29.47 -7.24 -5.58
C VAL A 92 -30.35 -6.03 -5.22
N PRO A 93 -30.49 -5.71 -3.91
CA PRO A 93 -31.23 -4.53 -3.46
C PRO A 93 -30.63 -3.24 -4.01
N ASP A 94 -31.47 -2.25 -4.27
CA ASP A 94 -31.03 -0.97 -4.84
C ASP A 94 -29.96 -0.27 -4.01
N TYR A 95 -30.07 -0.30 -2.68
CA TYR A 95 -29.06 0.31 -1.81
C TYR A 95 -27.69 -0.38 -1.94
N LEU A 96 -27.63 -1.72 -2.09
CA LEU A 96 -26.37 -2.42 -2.34
C LEU A 96 -25.85 -2.14 -3.75
N PHE A 97 -26.74 -2.03 -4.73
CA PHE A 97 -26.35 -1.66 -6.08
C PHE A 97 -25.68 -0.27 -6.10
N LEU A 98 -26.30 0.74 -5.48
CA LEU A 98 -25.78 2.11 -5.46
C LEU A 98 -24.44 2.24 -4.73
N HIS A 99 -24.23 1.52 -3.63
CA HIS A 99 -23.03 1.67 -2.79
C HIS A 99 -21.90 0.68 -3.13
N PHE A 100 -22.20 -0.47 -3.73
CA PHE A 100 -21.23 -1.56 -3.88
C PHE A 100 -21.21 -2.21 -5.27
N VAL A 101 -21.98 -1.73 -6.24
CA VAL A 101 -21.91 -2.15 -7.67
C VAL A 101 -21.66 -0.97 -8.61
N LEU A 102 -22.47 0.07 -8.47
CA LEU A 102 -22.43 1.29 -9.29
C LEU A 102 -21.11 2.05 -9.19
N PRO A 103 -20.47 2.22 -8.00
CA PRO A 103 -19.28 3.04 -7.88
C PRO A 103 -18.15 2.55 -8.78
N TYR A 104 -17.59 3.47 -9.55
CA TYR A 104 -16.49 3.23 -10.48
C TYR A 104 -15.15 3.12 -9.76
N ARG A 105 -15.00 3.78 -8.61
CA ARG A 105 -13.80 3.79 -7.77
C ARG A 105 -13.86 2.72 -6.69
N ILE A 106 -12.71 2.10 -6.43
CA ILE A 106 -12.51 1.10 -5.38
C ILE A 106 -11.54 1.62 -4.33
N ASN A 107 -10.42 2.21 -4.75
CA ASN A 107 -9.33 2.67 -3.90
C ASN A 107 -8.77 4.00 -4.45
N THR A 108 -7.44 4.11 -4.57
CA THR A 108 -6.67 5.28 -4.99
C THR A 108 -6.13 5.13 -6.42
N GLU A 109 -6.67 4.19 -7.18
CA GLU A 109 -6.29 3.90 -8.56
C GLU A 109 -6.66 5.03 -9.55
N ASN A 110 -5.99 5.03 -10.70
CA ASN A 110 -6.46 5.77 -11.87
C ASN A 110 -7.74 5.14 -12.42
N ILE A 111 -8.70 5.94 -12.88
CA ILE A 111 -10.00 5.46 -13.38
C ILE A 111 -9.90 5.16 -14.88
N GLU A 112 -10.40 3.98 -15.26
CA GLU A 112 -10.47 3.50 -16.64
C GLU A 112 -11.82 2.85 -16.92
N ASP A 113 -12.26 2.84 -18.18
CA ASP A 113 -13.48 2.14 -18.59
C ASP A 113 -13.26 0.62 -18.68
N PHE A 114 -13.24 -0.04 -17.51
CA PHE A 114 -12.96 -1.48 -17.40
C PHE A 114 -14.20 -2.37 -17.52
N ARG A 115 -15.39 -1.85 -17.20
CA ARG A 115 -16.55 -2.68 -16.83
C ARG A 115 -17.02 -3.57 -17.98
N GLY A 116 -17.08 -3.01 -19.20
CA GLY A 116 -17.46 -3.76 -20.39
C GLY A 116 -16.46 -4.87 -20.73
N ILE A 117 -15.16 -4.54 -20.70
CA ILE A 117 -14.07 -5.48 -21.00
C ILE A 117 -14.12 -6.68 -20.05
N ILE A 118 -14.23 -6.42 -18.75
CA ILE A 118 -14.25 -7.48 -17.74
C ILE A 118 -15.54 -8.30 -17.80
N PHE A 119 -16.69 -7.65 -18.01
CA PHE A 119 -17.95 -8.37 -18.17
C PHE A 119 -17.93 -9.34 -19.35
N ASP A 120 -17.37 -8.94 -20.49
CA ASP A 120 -17.29 -9.78 -21.69
C ASP A 120 -16.46 -11.07 -21.45
N GLU A 121 -15.51 -11.05 -20.50
CA GLU A 121 -14.75 -12.25 -20.11
C GLU A 121 -15.46 -13.14 -19.06
N LEU A 122 -16.28 -12.56 -18.19
CA LEU A 122 -16.87 -13.27 -17.03
C LEU A 122 -18.34 -13.67 -17.23
N ALA A 123 -19.07 -13.01 -18.12
CA ALA A 123 -20.51 -13.21 -18.26
C ALA A 123 -20.87 -14.68 -18.52
N ASP A 124 -20.22 -15.31 -19.50
CA ASP A 124 -20.51 -16.71 -19.86
C ASP A 124 -20.06 -17.70 -18.79
N ARG A 125 -18.96 -17.42 -18.09
CA ARG A 125 -18.43 -18.26 -17.00
C ARG A 125 -19.38 -18.33 -15.81
N THR A 126 -20.09 -17.23 -15.55
CA THR A 126 -20.88 -17.05 -14.32
C THR A 126 -22.40 -17.16 -14.55
N ALA A 127 -22.88 -17.12 -15.80
CA ALA A 127 -24.30 -17.09 -16.15
C ALA A 127 -25.16 -18.24 -15.58
N LYS A 128 -24.55 -19.39 -15.27
CA LYS A 128 -25.25 -20.59 -14.76
C LYS A 128 -24.93 -20.92 -13.30
N LEU A 129 -24.17 -20.05 -12.63
CA LEU A 129 -23.71 -20.27 -11.26
C LEU A 129 -24.65 -19.62 -10.24
N SER A 130 -24.59 -20.13 -9.01
CA SER A 130 -25.11 -19.38 -7.85
C SER A 130 -24.28 -18.11 -7.64
N MET A 131 -24.76 -17.13 -6.86
CA MET A 131 -23.93 -15.95 -6.55
C MET A 131 -22.64 -16.35 -5.81
N ALA A 132 -22.74 -17.30 -4.89
CA ALA A 132 -21.60 -17.82 -4.14
C ALA A 132 -20.54 -18.47 -5.06
N ASP A 133 -20.98 -19.35 -5.97
CA ASP A 133 -20.08 -20.00 -6.92
C ASP A 133 -19.53 -18.98 -7.95
N ALA A 134 -20.30 -17.97 -8.33
CA ALA A 134 -19.85 -16.89 -9.20
C ALA A 134 -18.76 -16.02 -8.54
N ILE A 135 -18.83 -15.81 -7.22
CA ILE A 135 -17.76 -15.13 -6.46
C ILE A 135 -16.46 -15.93 -6.54
N LEU A 136 -16.52 -17.24 -6.28
CA LEU A 136 -15.35 -18.13 -6.37
C LEU A 136 -14.81 -18.17 -7.81
N GLU A 137 -15.69 -18.35 -8.79
CA GLU A 137 -15.34 -18.36 -10.22
C GLU A 137 -14.62 -17.09 -10.67
N THR A 138 -15.10 -15.94 -10.19
CA THR A 138 -14.49 -14.64 -10.49
C THR A 138 -13.09 -14.52 -9.88
N ASN A 139 -12.86 -15.10 -8.70
CA ASN A 139 -11.54 -15.07 -8.08
C ASN A 139 -10.54 -16.00 -8.78
N TYR A 140 -10.98 -17.16 -9.31
CA TYR A 140 -10.15 -17.97 -10.21
C TYR A 140 -9.78 -17.21 -11.48
N TRP A 141 -10.72 -16.47 -12.09
CA TRP A 141 -10.39 -15.57 -13.20
C TRP A 141 -9.37 -14.51 -12.79
N CYS A 142 -9.47 -13.93 -11.59
CA CYS A 142 -8.48 -12.96 -11.11
C CYS A 142 -7.08 -13.60 -11.02
N HIS A 143 -6.96 -14.83 -10.51
CA HIS A 143 -5.70 -15.60 -10.47
C HIS A 143 -5.14 -15.88 -11.88
N GLU A 144 -6.00 -16.16 -12.86
CA GLU A 144 -5.58 -16.28 -14.27
C GLU A 144 -4.97 -14.98 -14.83
N LYS A 145 -5.32 -13.82 -14.25
CA LYS A 145 -4.87 -12.51 -14.72
C LYS A 145 -3.66 -11.97 -13.99
N ALA A 146 -3.58 -12.14 -12.68
CA ALA A 146 -2.54 -11.50 -11.88
C ALA A 146 -2.15 -12.28 -10.61
N THR A 147 -1.03 -11.90 -10.01
CA THR A 147 -0.53 -12.44 -8.74
C THR A 147 0.25 -11.40 -7.92
N TYR A 148 0.55 -11.73 -6.67
CA TYR A 148 1.18 -10.79 -5.75
C TYR A 148 2.62 -10.42 -6.11
N ILE A 149 2.95 -9.13 -6.02
CA ILE A 149 4.31 -8.61 -5.87
C ILE A 149 4.34 -7.33 -5.00
N GLY A 150 5.32 -7.23 -4.11
CA GLY A 150 5.61 -5.99 -3.37
C GLY A 150 6.13 -4.88 -4.29
N SER A 151 5.71 -3.64 -4.06
CA SER A 151 6.11 -2.46 -4.86
C SER A 151 5.77 -1.15 -4.13
N ASP A 152 5.94 0.00 -4.79
CA ASP A 152 5.65 1.33 -4.21
C ASP A 152 4.17 1.57 -3.85
N LEU A 153 3.88 2.70 -3.21
CA LEU A 153 2.56 3.05 -2.67
C LEU A 153 1.47 3.37 -3.72
N ARG A 154 1.81 3.65 -4.98
CA ARG A 154 0.82 3.95 -6.03
C ARG A 154 -0.06 2.73 -6.28
N THR A 155 -1.36 2.93 -6.44
CA THR A 155 -2.30 1.85 -6.78
C THR A 155 -2.56 1.89 -8.28
N ILE A 156 -2.23 0.81 -8.99
CA ILE A 156 -2.57 0.69 -10.43
C ILE A 156 -4.04 0.33 -10.64
N SER A 157 -4.58 0.69 -11.80
CA SER A 157 -5.95 0.41 -12.20
C SER A 157 -6.21 -1.06 -12.53
N PRO A 158 -7.47 -1.54 -12.57
CA PRO A 158 -7.78 -2.93 -12.93
C PRO A 158 -7.20 -3.38 -14.27
N LEU A 159 -7.26 -2.55 -15.33
CA LEU A 159 -6.71 -2.95 -16.63
C LEU A 159 -5.17 -2.92 -16.63
N THR A 160 -4.56 -2.02 -15.87
CA THR A 160 -3.10 -2.02 -15.68
C THR A 160 -2.64 -3.24 -14.88
N MET A 161 -3.42 -3.67 -13.87
CA MET A 161 -3.16 -4.90 -13.12
C MET A 161 -3.17 -6.13 -14.04
N ILE A 162 -4.17 -6.26 -14.91
CA ILE A 162 -4.23 -7.32 -15.94
C ILE A 162 -3.03 -7.24 -16.89
N ARG A 163 -2.65 -6.03 -17.34
CA ARG A 163 -1.50 -5.82 -18.24
C ARG A 163 -0.17 -6.18 -17.59
N ASN A 164 0.00 -5.87 -16.30
CA ASN A 164 1.23 -6.16 -15.57
C ASN A 164 1.33 -7.63 -15.13
N ALA A 165 0.19 -8.30 -15.04
CA ALA A 165 0.01 -9.65 -14.51
C ALA A 165 0.47 -9.83 -13.06
N ARG A 166 0.70 -8.73 -12.33
CA ARG A 166 1.09 -8.72 -10.92
C ARG A 166 0.89 -7.38 -10.25
N GLY A 167 0.76 -7.36 -8.92
CA GLY A 167 0.57 -6.15 -8.11
C GLY A 167 0.49 -6.49 -6.63
N ARG A 168 0.36 -5.49 -5.77
CA ARG A 168 0.21 -5.67 -4.31
C ARG A 168 -1.20 -6.10 -3.96
N CYS A 169 -1.41 -6.57 -2.72
CA CYS A 169 -2.73 -6.91 -2.19
C CYS A 169 -3.80 -5.81 -2.40
N GLY A 170 -3.42 -4.53 -2.33
CA GLY A 170 -4.32 -3.40 -2.61
C GLY A 170 -4.74 -3.26 -4.08
N GLU A 171 -3.92 -3.73 -5.01
CA GLU A 171 -4.16 -3.74 -6.46
C GLU A 171 -4.91 -5.03 -6.86
N GLU A 172 -4.58 -6.16 -6.25
CA GLU A 172 -5.30 -7.44 -6.40
C GLU A 172 -6.76 -7.30 -5.96
N SER A 173 -7.00 -6.73 -4.77
CA SER A 173 -8.36 -6.49 -4.27
C SER A 173 -9.11 -5.41 -5.08
N THR A 174 -8.39 -4.45 -5.68
CA THR A 174 -8.98 -3.49 -6.63
C THR A 174 -9.49 -4.20 -7.89
N LEU A 175 -8.70 -5.11 -8.46
CA LEU A 175 -9.12 -5.94 -9.61
C LEU A 175 -10.29 -6.86 -9.25
N ALA A 176 -10.23 -7.56 -8.12
CA ALA A 176 -11.27 -8.50 -7.73
C ALA A 176 -12.62 -7.80 -7.45
N VAL A 177 -12.63 -6.65 -6.79
CA VAL A 177 -13.85 -5.83 -6.63
C VAL A 177 -14.37 -5.35 -7.99
N ALA A 178 -13.48 -4.84 -8.86
CA ALA A 178 -13.86 -4.41 -10.20
C ALA A 178 -14.49 -5.56 -11.00
N ALA A 179 -13.97 -6.78 -10.87
CA ALA A 179 -14.48 -7.98 -11.54
C ALA A 179 -15.87 -8.38 -11.05
N LEU A 180 -16.06 -8.48 -9.73
CA LEU A 180 -17.36 -8.81 -9.12
C LEU A 180 -18.43 -7.77 -9.46
N ARG A 181 -18.08 -6.47 -9.37
CA ARG A 181 -18.98 -5.38 -9.76
C ARG A 181 -19.29 -5.41 -11.26
N SER A 182 -18.36 -5.86 -12.09
CA SER A 182 -18.57 -6.00 -13.54
C SER A 182 -19.53 -7.12 -13.90
N ILE A 183 -19.83 -8.06 -13.00
CA ILE A 183 -20.94 -9.02 -13.14
C ILE A 183 -22.11 -8.71 -12.20
N GLY A 184 -22.20 -7.50 -11.67
CA GLY A 184 -23.34 -7.05 -10.86
C GLY A 184 -23.41 -7.64 -9.45
N ILE A 185 -22.33 -8.21 -8.93
CA ILE A 185 -22.24 -8.67 -7.53
C ILE A 185 -21.78 -7.50 -6.66
N PRO A 186 -22.50 -7.14 -5.57
CA PRO A 186 -22.03 -6.14 -4.63
C PRO A 186 -20.73 -6.57 -3.98
N ALA A 187 -19.69 -5.73 -4.07
CA ALA A 187 -18.37 -6.04 -3.53
C ALA A 187 -17.69 -4.80 -2.97
N ARG A 188 -16.86 -5.00 -1.94
CA ARG A 188 -16.07 -3.95 -1.27
C ARG A 188 -14.66 -4.43 -0.96
N GLN A 189 -13.70 -3.53 -1.11
CA GLN A 189 -12.34 -3.77 -0.65
C GLN A 189 -12.32 -3.62 0.86
N VAL A 190 -11.78 -4.61 1.55
CA VAL A 190 -11.61 -4.62 3.00
C VAL A 190 -10.12 -4.53 3.29
N TYR A 191 -9.73 -3.77 4.31
CA TYR A 191 -8.32 -3.64 4.65
C TYR A 191 -8.12 -3.53 6.16
N THR A 192 -6.96 -3.95 6.63
CA THR A 192 -6.44 -3.54 7.92
C THR A 192 -5.37 -2.47 7.69
N PRO A 193 -5.48 -1.26 8.28
CA PRO A 193 -4.52 -0.19 8.01
C PRO A 193 -3.10 -0.54 8.44
N ARG A 194 -2.95 -1.27 9.55
CA ARG A 194 -1.69 -1.79 10.11
C ARG A 194 -1.99 -2.99 10.99
N TRP A 195 -1.17 -4.03 10.88
CA TRP A 195 -1.18 -5.14 11.85
C TRP A 195 -0.62 -4.68 13.20
N ALA A 196 -1.17 -5.18 14.30
CA ALA A 196 -0.62 -4.95 15.64
C ALA A 196 0.55 -5.91 15.94
N HIS A 197 0.45 -7.14 15.45
CA HIS A 197 1.35 -8.26 15.78
C HIS A 197 2.51 -8.44 14.80
N SER A 198 2.49 -7.78 13.65
CA SER A 198 3.56 -7.77 12.64
C SER A 198 3.62 -6.40 11.98
N ASP A 199 4.71 -6.09 11.29
CA ASP A 199 4.78 -4.88 10.46
C ASP A 199 4.05 -5.11 9.13
N SER A 200 3.64 -4.02 8.47
CA SER A 200 2.79 -3.98 7.26
C SER A 200 1.27 -3.94 7.52
N ASN A 201 0.53 -4.00 6.43
CA ASN A 201 -0.93 -3.97 6.30
C ASN A 201 -1.37 -5.12 5.37
N HIS A 202 -2.67 -5.26 5.14
CA HIS A 202 -3.18 -6.17 4.12
C HIS A 202 -4.58 -5.74 3.65
N ALA A 203 -4.93 -6.11 2.41
CA ALA A 203 -6.22 -5.80 1.80
C ALA A 203 -6.77 -7.02 1.05
N TRP A 204 -8.07 -7.28 1.21
CA TRP A 204 -8.81 -8.38 0.60
C TRP A 204 -10.22 -7.91 0.17
N VAL A 205 -11.14 -8.83 -0.11
CA VAL A 205 -12.47 -8.48 -0.64
C VAL A 205 -13.59 -9.12 0.17
N GLU A 206 -14.66 -8.36 0.39
CA GLU A 206 -15.97 -8.90 0.76
C GLU A 206 -16.95 -8.76 -0.40
N ALA A 207 -17.73 -9.82 -0.64
CA ALA A 207 -18.73 -9.91 -1.69
C ALA A 207 -20.06 -10.39 -1.13
N TRP A 208 -21.16 -9.81 -1.60
CA TRP A 208 -22.50 -10.13 -1.13
C TRP A 208 -23.14 -11.20 -2.00
N ALA A 209 -23.69 -12.24 -1.38
CA ALA A 209 -24.51 -13.26 -2.04
C ALA A 209 -25.74 -13.57 -1.20
N ASP A 210 -26.93 -13.45 -1.80
CA ASP A 210 -28.19 -13.95 -1.26
C ASP A 210 -28.48 -13.58 0.21
N GLY A 211 -28.15 -12.34 0.61
CA GLY A 211 -28.46 -11.79 1.94
C GLY A 211 -27.26 -11.73 2.90
N GLN A 212 -26.10 -12.24 2.51
CA GLN A 212 -24.93 -12.33 3.39
C GLN A 212 -23.67 -11.82 2.69
N TRP A 213 -22.76 -11.21 3.47
CA TRP A 213 -21.41 -10.87 3.03
C TRP A 213 -20.46 -12.04 3.30
N TYR A 214 -19.58 -12.30 2.34
CA TYR A 214 -18.54 -13.31 2.42
C TYR A 214 -17.19 -12.69 2.08
N TYR A 215 -16.14 -13.04 2.81
CA TYR A 215 -14.78 -12.63 2.46
C TYR A 215 -14.08 -13.67 1.57
N ILE A 216 -13.19 -13.17 0.72
CA ILE A 216 -12.27 -13.96 -0.13
C ILE A 216 -10.91 -13.24 -0.19
N GLY A 217 -9.83 -14.00 -0.41
CA GLY A 217 -8.58 -13.44 -0.92
C GLY A 217 -8.77 -12.83 -2.31
N ALA A 218 -7.81 -12.03 -2.78
CA ALA A 218 -7.91 -11.37 -4.07
C ALA A 218 -6.82 -11.88 -5.01
N CYS A 219 -7.19 -12.46 -6.15
CA CYS A 219 -6.27 -13.23 -7.01
C CYS A 219 -5.68 -14.49 -6.32
N GLU A 220 -6.20 -14.82 -5.14
CA GLU A 220 -5.84 -15.96 -4.31
C GLU A 220 -7.11 -16.76 -4.00
N PRO A 221 -7.65 -17.51 -4.98
CA PRO A 221 -8.89 -18.25 -4.78
C PRO A 221 -8.69 -19.35 -3.74
N GLU A 222 -9.74 -19.61 -2.98
CA GLU A 222 -9.86 -20.77 -2.11
C GLU A 222 -11.00 -21.66 -2.62
N ALA A 223 -11.05 -22.90 -2.15
CA ALA A 223 -12.11 -23.84 -2.53
C ALA A 223 -13.49 -23.50 -1.92
N GLY A 224 -13.54 -22.57 -0.95
CA GLY A 224 -14.76 -22.10 -0.31
C GLY A 224 -14.71 -20.60 0.04
N LEU A 225 -15.89 -20.03 0.28
CA LEU A 225 -16.03 -18.66 0.79
C LEU A 225 -15.64 -18.58 2.27
N ASN A 226 -15.30 -17.38 2.75
CA ASN A 226 -14.81 -17.15 4.11
C ASN A 226 -13.57 -18.00 4.43
N GLN A 227 -12.65 -18.05 3.48
CA GLN A 227 -11.36 -18.70 3.60
C GLN A 227 -10.28 -17.80 3.00
N GLY A 228 -9.12 -17.81 3.63
CA GLY A 228 -7.93 -17.09 3.21
C GLY A 228 -6.82 -17.24 4.24
N TRP A 229 -5.56 -17.18 3.81
CA TRP A 229 -4.41 -17.29 4.71
C TRP A 229 -4.39 -16.15 5.76
N PHE A 230 -5.04 -15.02 5.47
CA PHE A 230 -5.11 -13.87 6.36
C PHE A 230 -6.15 -14.02 7.50
N SER A 231 -6.95 -15.09 7.53
CA SER A 231 -7.98 -15.25 8.56
C SER A 231 -7.40 -15.32 9.98
N PRO A 232 -6.32 -16.08 10.26
CA PRO A 232 -5.66 -16.04 11.57
C PRO A 232 -5.08 -14.67 11.97
N PRO A 233 -4.31 -13.94 11.13
CA PRO A 233 -3.84 -12.61 11.51
C PRO A 233 -4.99 -11.58 11.63
N ALA A 234 -6.08 -11.72 10.86
CA ALA A 234 -7.26 -10.85 10.96
C ALA A 234 -7.93 -10.89 12.36
N ARG A 235 -7.89 -12.03 13.05
CA ARG A 235 -8.38 -12.15 14.45
C ARG A 235 -7.58 -11.32 15.45
N ARG A 236 -6.38 -10.91 15.06
CA ARG A 236 -5.46 -10.10 15.86
C ARG A 236 -5.38 -8.65 15.37
N ALA A 237 -6.31 -8.24 14.50
CA ALA A 237 -6.41 -6.87 14.03
C ALA A 237 -6.99 -5.96 15.13
N MET A 238 -6.64 -4.68 15.05
CA MET A 238 -7.20 -3.63 15.90
C MET A 238 -8.24 -2.80 15.15
N LEU A 239 -8.17 -2.78 13.83
CA LEU A 239 -9.19 -2.25 12.93
C LEU A 239 -9.16 -3.04 11.63
N ILE A 240 -10.35 -3.35 11.14
CA ILE A 240 -10.60 -3.79 9.77
C ILE A 240 -11.70 -2.90 9.26
N ASN A 241 -11.51 -2.26 8.12
CA ASN A 241 -12.45 -1.27 7.62
C ASN A 241 -12.57 -1.33 6.10
N THR A 242 -13.59 -0.63 5.63
CA THR A 242 -13.79 -0.36 4.20
C THR A 242 -14.25 1.07 4.02
N ARG A 243 -13.97 1.59 2.83
CA ARG A 243 -14.25 2.96 2.45
C ARG A 243 -15.35 2.99 1.42
N ILE A 244 -16.34 3.84 1.65
CA ILE A 244 -17.53 3.98 0.80
C ILE A 244 -17.58 5.42 0.31
N PHE A 245 -17.51 5.58 -1.01
CA PHE A 245 -17.56 6.86 -1.70
C PHE A 245 -19.01 7.36 -1.82
N ALA A 246 -19.72 7.43 -0.68
CA ALA A 246 -21.07 7.95 -0.54
C ALA A 246 -21.45 8.17 0.93
N ASP A 247 -22.57 8.85 1.18
CA ASP A 247 -23.24 8.80 2.49
C ASP A 247 -23.86 7.41 2.65
N TYR A 248 -23.31 6.57 3.52
CA TYR A 248 -23.77 5.19 3.69
C TYR A 248 -24.41 5.00 5.08
N PRO A 249 -25.73 4.79 5.16
CA PRO A 249 -26.44 4.60 6.42
C PRO A 249 -26.53 3.11 6.80
N GLY A 250 -25.47 2.33 6.55
CA GLY A 250 -25.45 0.90 6.86
C GLY A 250 -25.46 0.61 8.36
N PRO A 251 -25.68 -0.66 8.73
CA PRO A 251 -25.72 -1.08 10.13
C PRO A 251 -24.35 -1.13 10.81
N GLU A 252 -23.25 -1.13 10.06
CA GLU A 252 -21.88 -1.21 10.60
C GLU A 252 -21.46 0.07 11.33
N ASP A 253 -20.56 -0.03 12.32
CA ASP A 253 -20.08 1.17 13.02
C ASP A 253 -19.28 2.06 12.08
N ILE A 254 -19.52 3.37 12.18
CA ILE A 254 -18.84 4.38 11.39
C ILE A 254 -17.59 4.86 12.14
N THR A 255 -16.42 4.73 11.53
CA THR A 255 -15.17 5.32 12.04
C THR A 255 -14.95 6.73 11.53
N LEU A 256 -15.48 7.05 10.36
CA LEU A 256 -15.40 8.39 9.77
C LEU A 256 -16.62 8.64 8.86
N ASN A 257 -17.28 9.78 9.04
CA ASN A 257 -18.31 10.26 8.11
C ASN A 257 -18.16 11.77 7.91
N GLU A 258 -17.50 12.15 6.82
CA GLU A 258 -17.24 13.54 6.49
C GLU A 258 -17.33 13.75 4.97
N LYS A 259 -17.84 14.92 4.54
CA LYS A 259 -17.75 15.41 3.15
C LYS A 259 -18.27 14.44 2.06
N GLY A 260 -19.27 13.60 2.38
CA GLY A 260 -19.84 12.65 1.41
C GLY A 260 -19.08 11.33 1.31
N PHE A 261 -18.29 11.01 2.32
CA PHE A 261 -17.50 9.79 2.45
C PHE A 261 -17.78 9.12 3.78
N THR A 262 -17.90 7.79 3.75
CA THR A 262 -18.10 6.97 4.94
C THR A 262 -17.02 5.91 5.03
N GLU A 263 -16.39 5.78 6.19
CA GLU A 263 -15.58 4.63 6.56
C GLU A 263 -16.30 3.85 7.65
N ILE A 264 -16.43 2.54 7.44
CA ILE A 264 -17.09 1.64 8.38
C ILE A 264 -16.10 0.61 8.92
N ASN A 265 -16.32 0.22 10.18
CA ASN A 265 -15.57 -0.81 10.88
C ASN A 265 -16.23 -2.18 10.67
N LEU A 266 -15.45 -3.12 10.15
CA LEU A 266 -15.85 -4.50 9.87
C LEU A 266 -15.18 -5.50 10.83
N LEU A 267 -14.43 -5.03 11.83
CA LEU A 267 -13.61 -5.87 12.71
C LEU A 267 -14.41 -6.99 13.38
N GLU A 268 -15.67 -6.75 13.74
CA GLU A 268 -16.53 -7.74 14.41
C GLU A 268 -16.81 -8.99 13.57
N ASN A 269 -16.65 -8.91 12.23
CA ASN A 269 -16.75 -10.08 11.35
C ASN A 269 -15.54 -11.02 11.48
N TYR A 270 -14.43 -10.54 12.04
CA TYR A 270 -13.13 -11.23 12.03
C TYR A 270 -12.56 -11.48 13.42
N ALA A 271 -12.80 -10.58 14.39
CA ALA A 271 -12.13 -10.60 15.68
C ALA A 271 -13.08 -10.17 16.82
N PRO A 272 -12.83 -10.62 18.06
CA PRO A 272 -13.50 -10.07 19.23
C PRO A 272 -13.24 -8.56 19.37
N THR A 273 -14.30 -7.79 19.59
CA THR A 273 -14.24 -6.33 19.71
C THR A 273 -14.67 -5.83 21.07
N ARG A 274 -14.17 -4.64 21.44
CA ARG A 274 -14.62 -3.83 22.57
C ARG A 274 -14.71 -2.36 22.15
N THR A 275 -15.35 -1.53 22.95
CA THR A 275 -15.47 -0.09 22.69
C THR A 275 -14.73 0.71 23.76
N ILE A 276 -13.79 1.55 23.34
CA ILE A 276 -13.10 2.50 24.22
C ILE A 276 -13.84 3.84 24.14
N CYS A 277 -14.28 4.35 25.28
CA CYS A 277 -14.91 5.66 25.43
C CYS A 277 -13.90 6.65 26.03
N VAL A 278 -13.58 7.70 25.28
CA VAL A 278 -12.61 8.72 25.71
C VAL A 278 -13.32 10.03 25.96
N LYS A 279 -13.03 10.65 27.11
CA LYS A 279 -13.47 12.00 27.45
C LYS A 279 -12.28 12.95 27.47
N VAL A 280 -12.38 14.06 26.74
CA VAL A 280 -11.34 15.08 26.65
C VAL A 280 -11.80 16.35 27.35
N ILE A 281 -11.01 16.78 28.33
CA ILE A 281 -11.24 18.00 29.10
C ILE A 281 -10.04 18.94 29.03
N ASN A 282 -10.28 20.22 29.26
CA ASN A 282 -9.22 21.21 29.44
C ASN A 282 -8.69 21.20 30.89
N GLU A 283 -7.68 22.00 31.17
CA GLU A 283 -7.10 22.16 32.52
C GLU A 283 -8.11 22.66 33.58
N GLN A 284 -9.23 23.26 33.15
CA GLN A 284 -10.32 23.73 34.01
C GLN A 284 -11.37 22.64 34.29
N GLY A 285 -11.20 21.44 33.72
CA GLY A 285 -12.16 20.33 33.83
C GLY A 285 -13.37 20.45 32.91
N GLU A 286 -13.34 21.36 31.95
CA GLU A 286 -14.44 21.57 31.00
C GLU A 286 -14.24 20.69 29.75
N PRO A 287 -15.32 20.13 29.17
CA PRO A 287 -15.26 19.40 27.91
C PRO A 287 -14.61 20.19 26.76
N VAL A 288 -13.89 19.48 25.90
CA VAL A 288 -13.30 20.06 24.67
C VAL A 288 -13.95 19.43 23.43
N PRO A 289 -14.97 20.08 22.84
CA PRO A 289 -15.57 19.63 21.59
C PRO A 289 -14.64 19.75 20.39
N GLY A 290 -14.74 18.80 19.46
CA GLY A 290 -13.95 18.79 18.23
C GLY A 290 -12.45 18.52 18.43
N ALA A 291 -12.02 18.09 19.62
CA ALA A 291 -10.66 17.60 19.84
C ALA A 291 -10.44 16.35 18.97
N SER A 292 -9.29 16.27 18.30
CA SER A 292 -8.90 15.10 17.52
C SER A 292 -8.32 14.03 18.43
N LEU A 293 -8.98 12.88 18.49
CA LEU A 293 -8.51 11.68 19.18
C LEU A 293 -7.90 10.71 18.17
N ARG A 294 -6.62 10.44 18.33
CA ARG A 294 -5.82 9.55 17.49
C ARG A 294 -5.56 8.25 18.24
N PHE A 295 -5.99 7.13 17.66
CA PHE A 295 -5.74 5.79 18.18
C PHE A 295 -4.58 5.19 17.39
N GLU A 296 -3.39 5.16 17.99
CA GLU A 296 -2.15 4.87 17.28
C GLU A 296 -1.59 3.48 17.62
N LEU A 297 -1.10 2.78 16.60
CA LEU A 297 -0.41 1.49 16.71
C LEU A 297 1.06 1.62 16.33
N TYR A 298 1.91 0.86 17.01
CA TYR A 298 3.27 0.65 16.55
C TYR A 298 3.29 -0.22 15.29
N ASN A 299 3.85 0.28 14.20
CA ASN A 299 4.15 -0.48 12.99
C ASN A 299 5.27 0.24 12.22
N THR A 300 6.23 -0.48 11.62
CA THR A 300 7.33 0.13 10.84
C THR A 300 8.08 1.26 11.58
N ALA A 301 8.35 1.03 12.86
CA ALA A 301 9.00 1.99 13.76
C ALA A 301 8.32 3.36 13.88
N GLU A 302 7.03 3.45 13.58
CA GLU A 302 6.18 4.63 13.78
C GLU A 302 4.94 4.31 14.63
N PHE A 303 4.28 5.35 15.14
CA PHE A 303 2.96 5.26 15.76
C PHE A 303 1.92 5.79 14.79
N TYR A 304 1.30 4.88 14.04
CA TYR A 304 0.37 5.21 12.97
C TYR A 304 -1.07 5.28 13.49
N PRO A 305 -1.83 6.34 13.21
CA PRO A 305 -3.24 6.45 13.61
C PRO A 305 -4.11 5.49 12.79
N ILE A 306 -4.57 4.40 13.41
CA ILE A 306 -5.53 3.51 12.75
C ILE A 306 -6.92 4.13 12.67
N ALA A 307 -7.26 5.04 13.58
CA ALA A 307 -8.46 5.85 13.55
C ALA A 307 -8.18 7.25 14.12
N GLU A 308 -8.86 8.25 13.56
CA GLU A 308 -8.85 9.63 14.04
C GLU A 308 -10.30 10.12 14.17
N ILE A 309 -10.78 10.32 15.40
CA ILE A 309 -12.18 10.61 15.70
C ILE A 309 -12.26 11.94 16.45
N LYS A 310 -13.22 12.79 16.07
CA LYS A 310 -13.47 14.07 16.76
C LYS A 310 -14.41 13.87 17.93
N THR A 311 -14.12 14.54 19.05
CA THR A 311 -15.04 14.57 20.20
C THR A 311 -16.31 15.36 19.90
N ASP A 312 -17.41 14.93 20.52
CA ASP A 312 -18.71 15.58 20.44
C ASP A 312 -18.80 16.83 21.34
N VAL A 313 -20.01 17.39 21.48
CA VAL A 313 -20.27 18.57 22.31
C VAL A 313 -20.01 18.36 23.81
N LEU A 314 -19.95 17.12 24.28
CA LEU A 314 -19.63 16.73 25.66
C LEU A 314 -18.15 16.39 25.83
N GLY A 315 -17.34 16.55 24.77
CA GLY A 315 -15.92 16.20 24.78
C GLY A 315 -15.70 14.69 24.73
N GLU A 316 -16.69 13.90 24.31
CA GLU A 316 -16.65 12.44 24.31
C GLU A 316 -16.51 11.88 22.88
N ALA A 317 -15.81 10.76 22.76
CA ALA A 317 -15.80 9.93 21.55
C ALA A 317 -15.68 8.46 21.91
N ALA A 318 -16.11 7.57 21.00
CA ALA A 318 -16.01 6.14 21.17
C ALA A 318 -15.32 5.49 19.97
N PHE A 319 -14.53 4.45 20.22
CA PHE A 319 -13.85 3.67 19.18
C PHE A 319 -13.99 2.17 19.45
N LYS A 320 -14.61 1.45 18.51
CA LYS A 320 -14.69 -0.02 18.52
C LYS A 320 -13.38 -0.60 17.97
N THR A 321 -12.69 -1.42 18.75
CA THR A 321 -11.34 -1.94 18.45
C THR A 321 -11.10 -3.33 19.04
N GLY A 322 -9.99 -3.97 18.66
CA GLY A 322 -9.53 -5.24 19.20
C GLY A 322 -8.94 -5.16 20.62
N TYR A 323 -8.61 -6.32 21.19
CA TYR A 323 -8.04 -6.48 22.53
C TYR A 323 -6.50 -6.40 22.56
N GLY A 324 -5.95 -5.29 22.05
CA GLY A 324 -4.52 -4.96 22.12
C GLY A 324 -4.27 -3.60 22.76
N ASP A 325 -3.00 -3.27 22.94
CA ASP A 325 -2.55 -1.97 23.43
C ASP A 325 -2.64 -0.89 22.33
N LEU A 326 -2.92 0.35 22.74
CA LEU A 326 -2.99 1.52 21.88
C LEU A 326 -2.26 2.71 22.52
N LEU A 327 -1.62 3.54 21.71
CA LEU A 327 -1.24 4.88 22.15
C LEU A 327 -2.37 5.83 21.76
N ILE A 328 -3.06 6.41 22.76
CA ILE A 328 -4.19 7.30 22.52
C ILE A 328 -3.72 8.73 22.74
N ARG A 329 -3.83 9.57 21.72
CA ARG A 329 -3.43 10.97 21.75
C ARG A 329 -4.62 11.88 21.44
N ALA A 330 -4.89 12.83 22.32
CA ALA A 330 -5.87 13.89 22.10
C ALA A 330 -5.16 15.18 21.71
N VAL A 331 -5.68 15.92 20.73
CA VAL A 331 -5.10 17.19 20.25
C VAL A 331 -6.19 18.22 20.00
N SER A 332 -5.99 19.45 20.50
CA SER A 332 -6.82 20.60 20.15
C SER A 332 -6.07 21.91 20.36
N GLY A 333 -6.08 22.79 19.35
CA GLY A 333 -5.49 24.13 19.44
C GLY A 333 -3.99 24.15 19.80
N GLY A 334 -3.22 23.17 19.33
CA GLY A 334 -1.79 23.01 19.64
C GLY A 334 -1.49 22.43 21.02
N LYS A 335 -2.50 22.23 21.87
CA LYS A 335 -2.39 21.44 23.11
C LYS A 335 -2.69 19.97 22.84
N TRP A 336 -2.05 19.10 23.60
CA TRP A 336 -2.23 17.66 23.47
C TRP A 336 -2.14 16.93 24.81
N SER A 337 -2.59 15.69 24.83
CA SER A 337 -2.44 14.73 25.93
C SER A 337 -2.26 13.33 25.32
N GLU A 338 -1.53 12.45 25.99
CA GLU A 338 -1.23 11.11 25.49
C GLU A 338 -1.27 10.09 26.62
N VAL A 339 -1.84 8.91 26.35
CA VAL A 339 -1.84 7.78 27.26
C VAL A 339 -1.52 6.49 26.52
N LEU A 340 -0.72 5.63 27.14
CA LEU A 340 -0.57 4.24 26.73
C LEU A 340 -1.71 3.43 27.33
N PHE A 341 -2.70 3.11 26.51
CA PHE A 341 -3.86 2.31 26.89
C PHE A 341 -3.54 0.82 26.79
N LYS A 342 -3.75 0.08 27.87
CA LYS A 342 -3.49 -1.36 27.95
C LYS A 342 -4.74 -2.20 27.71
N ALA A 343 -4.53 -3.40 27.18
CA ALA A 343 -5.61 -4.35 26.92
C ALA A 343 -6.51 -4.64 28.14
N GLN A 344 -5.96 -4.59 29.34
CA GLN A 344 -6.67 -4.83 30.61
C GLN A 344 -7.26 -3.58 31.29
N ASP A 345 -7.06 -2.39 30.70
CA ASP A 345 -7.54 -1.13 31.29
C ASP A 345 -9.06 -1.00 31.18
N SER A 346 -9.62 -0.09 31.99
CA SER A 346 -11.02 0.34 31.90
C SER A 346 -11.33 0.88 30.51
N GLU A 347 -12.48 0.50 29.95
CA GLU A 347 -12.97 1.02 28.66
C GLU A 347 -13.24 2.53 28.67
N HIS A 348 -13.25 3.17 29.84
CA HIS A 348 -13.37 4.62 29.99
C HIS A 348 -12.01 5.26 30.27
N VAL A 349 -11.61 6.22 29.42
CA VAL A 349 -10.38 6.99 29.52
C VAL A 349 -10.72 8.48 29.60
N GLU A 350 -10.09 9.21 30.53
CA GLU A 350 -10.18 10.67 30.61
C GLU A 350 -8.81 11.28 30.30
N LEU A 351 -8.77 12.23 29.36
CA LEU A 351 -7.55 12.94 28.94
C LEU A 351 -7.71 14.44 29.21
N VAL A 352 -6.70 15.02 29.85
CA VAL A 352 -6.62 16.47 30.11
C VAL A 352 -5.64 17.09 29.13
N LEU A 353 -6.10 18.04 28.30
CA LEU A 353 -5.24 18.79 27.37
C LEU A 353 -4.40 19.83 28.12
N ASP A 354 -3.27 19.39 28.68
CA ASP A 354 -2.40 20.18 29.56
C ASP A 354 -1.00 20.43 28.97
N SER A 355 -0.65 19.78 27.87
CA SER A 355 0.70 19.80 27.31
C SER A 355 0.76 20.56 25.98
N SER A 356 1.79 21.40 25.82
CA SER A 356 2.12 22.06 24.55
C SER A 356 3.60 21.91 24.17
N GLU A 357 4.44 21.52 25.12
CA GLU A 357 5.85 21.22 24.91
C GLU A 357 6.07 19.71 24.84
N GLN A 358 7.09 19.27 24.10
CA GLN A 358 7.46 17.86 24.08
C GLN A 358 8.05 17.42 25.44
N PRO A 359 7.96 16.13 25.79
CA PRO A 359 8.71 15.57 26.91
C PRO A 359 10.23 15.67 26.70
N SER A 360 10.99 15.47 27.77
CA SER A 360 12.46 15.38 27.73
C SER A 360 12.96 13.98 28.09
N GLY A 361 14.13 13.59 27.58
CA GLY A 361 14.77 12.31 27.93
C GLY A 361 14.22 11.14 27.11
N SER A 362 14.16 9.96 27.72
CA SER A 362 13.69 8.74 27.06
C SER A 362 12.57 8.04 27.83
N VAL A 363 11.66 7.41 27.10
CA VAL A 363 10.54 6.64 27.68
C VAL A 363 10.53 5.25 27.07
N ASP A 364 10.46 4.24 27.93
CA ASP A 364 10.45 2.83 27.55
C ASP A 364 9.09 2.22 27.90
N PHE A 365 8.51 1.49 26.95
CA PHE A 365 7.27 0.76 27.17
C PHE A 365 7.16 -0.42 26.20
N GLU A 366 6.11 -1.21 26.39
CA GLU A 366 5.80 -2.36 25.53
C GLU A 366 4.43 -2.15 24.90
N MET A 367 4.27 -2.57 23.64
CA MET A 367 3.00 -2.63 22.93
C MET A 367 2.63 -4.09 22.73
N VAL A 368 1.54 -4.53 23.37
CA VAL A 368 1.07 -5.91 23.28
C VAL A 368 -0.09 -6.01 22.27
N PRO A 369 0.04 -6.82 21.20
CA PRO A 369 -1.05 -7.04 20.26
C PRO A 369 -2.14 -7.93 20.87
N PRO A 370 -3.33 -8.04 20.23
CA PRO A 370 -4.30 -9.06 20.62
C PRO A 370 -3.68 -10.47 20.61
N PRO A 371 -4.09 -11.33 21.56
CA PRO A 371 -3.58 -12.69 21.66
C PRO A 371 -4.00 -13.52 20.44
N GLU A 372 -3.22 -14.56 20.14
CA GLU A 372 -3.63 -15.58 19.17
C GLU A 372 -4.87 -16.33 19.67
N GLY A 373 -5.81 -16.58 18.76
CA GLY A 373 -7.04 -17.30 19.04
C GLY A 373 -7.37 -18.29 17.92
N GLU A 374 -7.96 -19.41 18.29
CA GLU A 374 -8.43 -20.43 17.34
C GLU A 374 -9.64 -19.92 16.55
N GLY A 375 -9.69 -20.26 15.26
CA GLY A 375 -10.85 -19.97 14.42
C GLY A 375 -12.01 -20.93 14.60
N GLU A 376 -13.11 -20.64 13.90
CA GLU A 376 -14.18 -21.62 13.74
C GLU A 376 -13.64 -22.83 12.97
N VAL A 377 -13.95 -24.04 13.47
CA VAL A 377 -13.58 -25.28 12.80
C VAL A 377 -14.34 -25.35 11.48
N LEU A 378 -13.63 -25.12 10.37
CA LEU A 378 -14.16 -25.30 9.04
C LEU A 378 -14.38 -26.80 8.78
N ASN A 379 -15.54 -27.16 8.25
CA ASN A 379 -15.78 -28.52 7.80
C ASN A 379 -14.79 -28.87 6.69
N SER A 380 -14.20 -30.06 6.76
CA SER A 380 -13.34 -30.54 5.68
C SER A 380 -14.11 -30.57 4.37
N LEU A 381 -13.53 -29.97 3.33
CA LEU A 381 -14.10 -30.01 2.01
C LEU A 381 -13.94 -31.42 1.42
N PRO A 382 -14.89 -31.88 0.57
CA PRO A 382 -14.73 -33.14 -0.13
C PRO A 382 -13.42 -33.16 -0.95
N GLU A 383 -12.70 -34.28 -0.96
CA GLU A 383 -11.43 -34.43 -1.69
C GLU A 383 -11.56 -34.03 -3.17
N GLU A 384 -12.70 -34.31 -3.80
CA GLU A 384 -12.96 -33.92 -5.19
C GLU A 384 -12.93 -32.40 -5.39
N LYS A 385 -13.49 -31.63 -4.46
CA LYS A 385 -13.44 -30.15 -4.50
C LYS A 385 -12.02 -29.63 -4.34
N ILE A 386 -11.23 -30.25 -3.47
CA ILE A 386 -9.81 -29.87 -3.25
C ILE A 386 -9.00 -30.18 -4.51
N ARG A 387 -9.21 -31.35 -5.13
CA ARG A 387 -8.55 -31.71 -6.39
C ARG A 387 -8.92 -30.77 -7.53
N ASP A 388 -10.20 -30.39 -7.63
CA ASP A 388 -10.65 -29.43 -8.64
C ASP A 388 -10.03 -28.04 -8.40
N HIS A 389 -10.03 -27.56 -7.16
CA HIS A 389 -9.39 -26.32 -6.77
C HIS A 389 -7.90 -26.28 -7.18
N ASN A 390 -7.13 -27.32 -6.83
CA ASN A 390 -5.71 -27.39 -7.18
C ASN A 390 -5.51 -27.39 -8.71
N ARG A 391 -6.29 -28.19 -9.45
CA ARG A 391 -6.26 -28.20 -10.93
C ARG A 391 -6.51 -26.79 -11.50
N ARG A 392 -7.47 -26.05 -10.94
CA ARG A 392 -7.80 -24.70 -11.38
C ARG A 392 -6.70 -23.69 -11.06
N LEU A 393 -6.01 -23.82 -9.93
CA LEU A 393 -4.83 -23.00 -9.61
C LEU A 393 -3.72 -23.21 -10.65
N GLU A 394 -3.45 -24.47 -11.02
CA GLU A 394 -2.43 -24.79 -12.04
C GLU A 394 -2.81 -24.24 -13.42
N GLU A 395 -4.06 -24.41 -13.83
CA GLU A 395 -4.58 -23.86 -15.09
C GLU A 395 -4.46 -22.34 -15.12
N GLY A 396 -4.81 -21.66 -14.01
CA GLY A 396 -4.70 -20.21 -13.90
C GLY A 396 -3.27 -19.72 -13.98
N THR A 397 -2.34 -20.35 -13.27
CA THR A 397 -0.92 -20.00 -13.34
C THR A 397 -0.36 -20.23 -14.75
N LYS A 398 -0.77 -21.30 -15.44
CA LYS A 398 -0.37 -21.56 -16.82
C LYS A 398 -0.90 -20.51 -17.80
N ILE A 399 -2.15 -20.08 -17.65
CA ILE A 399 -2.74 -19.01 -18.47
C ILE A 399 -1.96 -17.71 -18.28
N ARG A 400 -1.69 -17.33 -17.02
CA ARG A 400 -0.93 -16.12 -16.68
C ARG A 400 0.50 -16.18 -17.22
N SER A 401 1.21 -17.28 -16.99
CA SER A 401 2.59 -17.45 -17.47
C SER A 401 2.65 -17.41 -18.99
N GLY A 402 1.70 -18.05 -19.69
CA GLY A 402 1.61 -17.98 -21.14
C GLY A 402 1.30 -16.57 -21.69
N TYR A 403 0.64 -15.72 -20.90
CA TYR A 403 0.50 -14.29 -21.23
C TYR A 403 1.81 -13.53 -21.00
N GLU A 404 2.51 -13.80 -19.90
CA GLU A 404 3.82 -13.20 -19.59
C GLU A 404 4.89 -13.58 -20.62
N ASP A 405 4.86 -14.80 -21.15
CA ASP A 405 5.74 -15.28 -22.24
C ASP A 405 5.57 -14.46 -23.54
N THR A 406 4.49 -13.68 -23.65
CA THR A 406 4.29 -12.76 -24.77
C THR A 406 5.01 -11.43 -24.58
N PHE A 407 5.63 -11.16 -23.43
CA PHE A 407 6.39 -9.93 -23.22
C PHE A 407 7.72 -10.00 -23.99
N LEU A 408 8.34 -8.84 -24.24
CA LEU A 408 9.59 -8.81 -25.00
C LEU A 408 10.69 -9.60 -24.29
N SER A 409 11.38 -10.45 -25.04
CA SER A 409 12.49 -11.25 -24.53
C SER A 409 13.78 -10.43 -24.42
N GLU A 410 14.78 -10.98 -23.72
CA GLU A 410 16.12 -10.38 -23.64
C GLU A 410 16.76 -10.27 -25.04
N GLU A 411 16.60 -11.29 -25.88
CA GLU A 411 17.12 -11.27 -27.25
C GLU A 411 16.46 -10.17 -28.10
N GLU A 412 15.15 -9.98 -27.98
CA GLU A 412 14.43 -8.89 -28.66
C GLU A 412 14.88 -7.52 -28.15
N ALA A 413 15.06 -7.37 -26.83
CA ALA A 413 15.58 -6.15 -26.23
C ALA A 413 17.01 -5.83 -26.72
N TYR A 414 17.87 -6.82 -26.85
CA TYR A 414 19.23 -6.64 -27.36
C TYR A 414 19.25 -6.31 -28.86
N ALA A 415 18.36 -6.91 -29.65
CA ALA A 415 18.19 -6.58 -31.06
C ALA A 415 17.73 -5.12 -31.22
N LEU A 416 16.75 -4.68 -30.43
CA LEU A 416 16.31 -3.29 -30.37
C LEU A 416 17.47 -2.37 -29.99
N ALA A 417 18.18 -2.67 -28.91
CA ALA A 417 19.31 -1.87 -28.43
C ALA A 417 20.39 -1.69 -29.52
N HIS A 418 20.69 -2.76 -30.26
CA HIS A 418 21.61 -2.68 -31.40
C HIS A 418 21.09 -1.77 -32.51
N SER A 419 19.82 -1.91 -32.90
CA SER A 419 19.20 -1.08 -33.96
C SER A 419 19.09 0.40 -33.58
N ALA A 420 18.84 0.68 -32.30
CA ALA A 420 18.67 2.03 -31.75
C ALA A 420 20.00 2.68 -31.30
N GLY A 421 21.12 1.93 -31.32
CA GLY A 421 22.43 2.42 -30.87
C GLY A 421 22.52 2.63 -29.35
N LEU A 422 21.78 1.85 -28.55
CA LEU A 422 21.68 1.96 -27.09
C LEU A 422 22.42 0.84 -26.35
N PRO A 423 22.77 1.02 -25.06
CA PRO A 423 23.38 -0.03 -24.24
C PRO A 423 22.40 -1.18 -23.94
N ARG A 424 22.75 -2.40 -24.36
CA ARG A 424 21.86 -3.58 -24.31
C ARG A 424 21.33 -3.92 -22.91
N GLU A 425 22.19 -3.88 -21.89
CA GLU A 425 21.82 -4.26 -20.51
C GLU A 425 20.81 -3.28 -19.91
N ARG A 426 20.96 -1.98 -20.23
CA ARG A 426 20.08 -0.91 -19.75
C ARG A 426 18.73 -0.94 -20.45
N VAL A 427 18.70 -1.24 -21.75
CA VAL A 427 17.45 -1.47 -22.48
C VAL A 427 16.70 -2.68 -21.93
N TRP A 428 17.42 -3.77 -21.62
CA TRP A 428 16.79 -4.96 -21.02
C TRP A 428 16.21 -4.68 -19.64
N ASP A 429 16.95 -4.01 -18.75
CA ASP A 429 16.45 -3.64 -17.41
C ASP A 429 15.11 -2.88 -17.50
N ILE A 430 14.99 -1.94 -18.43
CA ILE A 430 13.76 -1.18 -18.66
C ILE A 430 12.65 -2.03 -19.26
N LEU A 431 12.90 -2.80 -20.31
CA LEU A 431 11.87 -3.59 -20.98
C LEU A 431 11.35 -4.74 -20.12
N GLN A 432 12.22 -5.35 -19.31
CA GLN A 432 11.83 -6.39 -18.35
C GLN A 432 10.87 -5.82 -17.29
N LYS A 433 11.14 -4.60 -16.78
CA LYS A 433 10.27 -3.90 -15.82
C LYS A 433 8.96 -3.41 -16.45
N ALA A 434 8.97 -3.06 -17.74
CA ALA A 434 7.80 -2.60 -18.47
C ALA A 434 6.74 -3.70 -18.74
N ARG A 435 7.10 -4.99 -18.66
CA ARG A 435 6.16 -6.12 -18.64
C ARG A 435 5.18 -6.08 -19.83
N GLY A 436 3.86 -6.13 -19.60
CA GLY A 436 2.86 -6.05 -20.67
C GLY A 436 2.84 -4.72 -21.44
N ASN A 437 3.52 -3.68 -20.95
CA ASN A 437 3.74 -2.42 -21.65
C ASN A 437 5.05 -2.37 -22.45
N SER A 438 5.89 -3.42 -22.39
CA SER A 438 7.21 -3.51 -23.03
C SER A 438 7.19 -3.11 -24.51
N ARG A 439 6.14 -3.46 -25.27
CA ARG A 439 6.00 -3.06 -26.69
C ARG A 439 5.82 -1.55 -26.90
N GLN A 440 5.11 -0.85 -26.01
CA GLN A 440 4.97 0.61 -26.11
C GLN A 440 6.32 1.28 -25.81
N ILE A 441 7.03 0.78 -24.79
CA ILE A 441 8.36 1.29 -24.42
C ILE A 441 9.39 1.01 -25.51
N ALA A 442 9.38 -0.18 -26.10
CA ALA A 442 10.26 -0.54 -27.21
C ALA A 442 10.03 0.34 -28.44
N ALA A 443 8.76 0.54 -28.82
CA ALA A 443 8.43 1.42 -29.94
C ALA A 443 8.82 2.89 -29.67
N PHE A 444 8.69 3.38 -28.43
CA PHE A 444 9.21 4.70 -28.05
C PHE A 444 10.74 4.80 -28.25
N LEU A 445 11.49 3.81 -27.79
CA LEU A 445 12.94 3.76 -27.98
C LEU A 445 13.32 3.69 -29.47
N GLU A 446 12.65 2.86 -30.25
CA GLU A 446 12.89 2.71 -31.70
C GLU A 446 12.64 4.03 -32.44
N GLU A 447 11.52 4.69 -32.16
CA GLU A 447 11.09 5.91 -32.85
C GLU A 447 11.92 7.14 -32.47
N ARG A 448 12.44 7.22 -31.24
CA ARG A 448 13.06 8.44 -30.70
C ARG A 448 14.56 8.40 -30.58
N SER A 449 15.19 7.23 -30.48
CA SER A 449 16.65 7.16 -30.26
C SER A 449 17.46 7.63 -31.47
N GLY A 450 16.91 7.52 -32.68
CA GLY A 450 17.57 8.05 -33.88
C GLY A 450 17.71 9.58 -33.88
N GLU A 451 16.73 10.29 -33.33
CA GLU A 451 16.72 11.76 -33.24
C GLU A 451 17.39 12.26 -31.95
N PHE A 452 17.10 11.61 -30.82
CA PHE A 452 17.49 12.08 -29.49
C PHE A 452 18.60 11.25 -28.83
N GLY A 453 19.23 10.31 -29.54
CA GLY A 453 20.30 9.48 -29.00
C GLY A 453 19.87 8.70 -27.74
N GLU A 454 20.60 8.87 -26.64
CA GLU A 454 20.35 8.14 -25.39
C GLU A 454 19.25 8.75 -24.51
N TRP A 455 18.77 9.97 -24.81
CA TRP A 455 17.78 10.67 -23.98
C TRP A 455 16.45 9.93 -23.76
N PRO A 456 15.87 9.21 -24.74
CA PRO A 456 14.70 8.37 -24.52
C PRO A 456 14.94 7.33 -23.41
N LEU A 457 16.10 6.66 -23.43
CA LEU A 457 16.46 5.68 -22.41
C LEU A 457 16.63 6.32 -21.04
N ARG A 458 17.29 7.49 -20.96
CA ARG A 458 17.50 8.20 -19.68
C ARG A 458 16.21 8.75 -19.08
N LEU A 459 15.24 9.12 -19.91
CA LEU A 459 13.89 9.44 -19.44
C LEU A 459 13.28 8.23 -18.74
N LEU A 460 13.33 7.05 -19.38
CA LEU A 460 12.77 5.82 -18.82
C LEU A 460 13.48 5.39 -17.52
N GLU A 461 14.79 5.56 -17.44
CA GLU A 461 15.58 5.27 -16.23
C GLU A 461 15.28 6.21 -15.06
N SER A 462 14.73 7.39 -15.34
CA SER A 462 14.33 8.35 -14.31
C SER A 462 12.95 8.07 -13.71
N LEU A 463 12.20 7.10 -14.26
CA LEU A 463 10.85 6.76 -13.86
C LEU A 463 10.84 5.70 -12.75
N ASN A 464 9.76 5.66 -11.97
CA ASN A 464 9.52 4.54 -11.07
C ASN A 464 9.13 3.29 -11.88
N GLU A 465 9.34 2.09 -11.33
CA GLU A 465 9.00 0.84 -12.03
C GLU A 465 7.53 0.78 -12.48
N LYS A 466 6.60 1.28 -11.65
CA LYS A 466 5.18 1.32 -12.02
C LYS A 466 4.88 2.27 -13.18
N ASP A 467 5.68 3.30 -13.39
CA ASP A 467 5.45 4.23 -14.51
C ASP A 467 5.79 3.55 -15.84
N LEU A 468 6.70 2.56 -15.84
CA LEU A 468 7.05 1.79 -17.03
C LEU A 468 5.92 0.86 -17.49
N ILE A 469 4.96 0.50 -16.62
CA ILE A 469 3.86 -0.42 -16.96
C ILE A 469 2.58 0.28 -17.43
N ASP A 470 2.45 1.60 -17.22
CA ASP A 470 1.25 2.36 -17.60
C ASP A 470 1.50 3.76 -18.20
N THR A 471 2.75 4.15 -18.46
CA THR A 471 3.05 5.32 -19.29
C THR A 471 3.21 4.90 -20.75
N PHE A 472 2.40 5.47 -21.64
CA PHE A 472 2.40 5.15 -23.06
C PHE A 472 3.19 6.16 -23.91
N ARG A 473 3.49 5.77 -25.15
CA ARG A 473 4.32 6.54 -26.10
C ARG A 473 3.96 8.03 -26.19
N GLN A 474 2.68 8.35 -26.32
CA GLN A 474 2.23 9.74 -26.43
C GLN A 474 2.66 10.60 -25.23
N THR A 475 2.56 10.04 -24.01
CA THR A 475 2.99 10.72 -22.79
C THR A 475 4.52 10.83 -22.72
N LEU A 476 5.23 9.77 -23.09
CA LEU A 476 6.69 9.78 -23.12
C LEU A 476 7.25 10.78 -24.14
N ASP A 477 6.62 10.90 -25.30
CA ASP A 477 6.96 11.87 -26.34
C ASP A 477 6.82 13.31 -25.85
N ASP A 478 5.69 13.64 -25.21
CA ASP A 478 5.46 14.96 -24.62
C ASP A 478 6.55 15.33 -23.61
N HIS A 479 6.91 14.38 -22.74
CA HIS A 479 7.96 14.59 -21.73
C HIS A 479 9.36 14.70 -22.32
N LEU A 480 9.73 13.81 -23.24
CA LEU A 480 11.04 13.83 -23.88
C LEU A 480 11.26 15.13 -24.66
N ILE A 481 10.34 15.44 -25.58
CA ILE A 481 10.47 16.60 -26.47
C ILE A 481 10.35 17.89 -25.65
N GLY A 482 9.38 17.94 -24.75
CA GLY A 482 9.13 19.08 -23.88
C GLY A 482 10.29 19.39 -22.94
N ALA A 483 10.92 18.37 -22.32
CA ALA A 483 12.07 18.60 -21.45
C ALA A 483 13.33 18.98 -22.24
N LEU A 484 13.60 18.33 -23.37
CA LEU A 484 14.80 18.62 -24.17
C LEU A 484 14.75 20.01 -24.81
N SER A 485 13.57 20.53 -25.14
CA SER A 485 13.42 21.92 -25.62
C SER A 485 13.82 22.96 -24.57
N GLN A 486 13.77 22.59 -23.29
CA GLN A 486 14.11 23.44 -22.14
C GLN A 486 15.51 23.15 -21.58
N ARG A 487 16.32 22.33 -22.26
CA ARG A 487 17.65 21.96 -21.78
C ARG A 487 18.55 23.20 -21.70
N GLY A 488 18.74 23.69 -20.48
CA GLY A 488 19.56 24.85 -20.16
C GLY A 488 21.00 24.51 -19.81
N ALA A 489 21.61 25.37 -18.98
CA ALA A 489 23.01 25.25 -18.56
C ALA A 489 23.24 24.42 -17.28
N CYS A 490 22.20 23.74 -16.77
CA CYS A 490 22.33 22.90 -15.57
C CYS A 490 23.16 21.64 -15.84
N SER A 491 23.67 21.03 -14.76
CA SER A 491 24.38 19.75 -14.88
C SER A 491 23.44 18.68 -15.46
N GLU A 492 24.04 17.66 -16.05
CA GLU A 492 23.28 16.58 -16.66
C GLU A 492 22.45 15.81 -15.62
N GLU A 493 23.01 15.58 -14.44
CA GLU A 493 22.33 14.94 -13.31
C GLU A 493 21.14 15.78 -12.83
N THR A 494 21.35 17.10 -12.69
CA THR A 494 20.30 18.04 -12.31
C THR A 494 19.17 18.06 -13.34
N PHE A 495 19.52 18.03 -14.62
CA PHE A 495 18.54 17.99 -15.70
C PHE A 495 17.74 16.70 -15.67
N VAL A 496 18.39 15.53 -15.53
CA VAL A 496 17.70 14.23 -15.51
C VAL A 496 16.73 14.14 -14.34
N GLU A 497 17.18 14.43 -13.11
CA GLU A 497 16.36 14.27 -11.91
C GLU A 497 15.25 15.32 -11.80
N TYR A 498 15.52 16.57 -12.17
CA TYR A 498 14.67 17.70 -11.80
C TYR A 498 14.06 18.45 -12.97
N ILE A 499 14.29 18.03 -14.21
CA ILE A 499 13.61 18.57 -15.40
C ILE A 499 13.09 17.45 -16.30
N LEU A 500 13.91 16.48 -16.69
CA LEU A 500 13.54 15.38 -17.60
C LEU A 500 12.54 14.43 -16.94
N CYS A 501 12.81 14.00 -15.71
CA CYS A 501 11.92 13.14 -14.94
C CYS A 501 10.53 13.78 -14.81
N PRO A 502 9.46 13.14 -15.32
CA PRO A 502 8.12 13.71 -15.25
C PRO A 502 7.44 13.44 -13.90
N ARG A 503 7.90 12.42 -13.18
CA ARG A 503 7.38 11.93 -11.90
C ARG A 503 7.72 12.92 -10.77
N VAL A 504 6.71 13.38 -10.05
CA VAL A 504 6.88 14.28 -8.89
C VAL A 504 6.58 13.56 -7.57
N SER A 505 5.46 12.84 -7.50
CA SER A 505 5.06 12.04 -6.34
C SER A 505 4.38 10.73 -6.79
N TYR A 506 3.15 10.44 -6.39
CA TYR A 506 2.43 9.22 -6.78
C TYR A 506 1.18 9.49 -7.65
N GLU A 507 1.11 10.65 -8.30
CA GLU A 507 0.09 11.02 -9.30
C GLU A 507 0.12 10.13 -10.55
N MET A 508 -0.88 10.19 -11.42
CA MET A 508 -0.76 9.57 -12.75
C MET A 508 0.15 10.43 -13.65
N VAL A 509 1.11 9.80 -14.35
CA VAL A 509 1.93 10.52 -15.34
C VAL A 509 1.10 10.75 -16.60
N VAL A 510 0.85 12.02 -16.91
CA VAL A 510 0.07 12.48 -18.07
C VAL A 510 0.91 13.43 -18.92
N PRO A 511 0.58 13.64 -20.21
CA PRO A 511 1.27 14.64 -21.03
C PRO A 511 0.94 16.04 -20.51
N TYR A 512 1.93 16.72 -19.93
CA TYR A 512 1.75 18.04 -19.31
C TYR A 512 2.73 19.10 -19.82
N ARG A 513 3.83 18.72 -20.49
CA ARG A 513 4.86 19.69 -20.91
C ARG A 513 4.32 20.65 -21.94
N SER A 514 3.73 20.12 -23.01
CA SER A 514 3.15 20.96 -24.06
C SER A 514 2.01 21.82 -23.52
N VAL A 515 1.22 21.33 -22.55
CA VAL A 515 0.16 22.12 -21.91
C VAL A 515 0.76 23.34 -21.22
N PHE A 516 1.73 23.15 -20.34
CA PHE A 516 2.29 24.25 -19.56
C PHE A 516 3.21 25.17 -20.36
N GLN A 517 3.93 24.66 -21.35
CA GLN A 517 4.71 25.49 -22.27
C GLN A 517 3.83 26.42 -23.12
N ASN A 518 2.61 26.01 -23.44
CA ASN A 518 1.65 26.84 -24.17
C ASN A 518 0.76 27.69 -23.25
N ALA A 519 0.75 27.42 -21.94
CA ALA A 519 -0.06 28.14 -20.96
C ALA A 519 0.53 29.52 -20.60
N TYR A 520 1.83 29.72 -20.84
CA TYR A 520 2.55 30.94 -20.50
C TYR A 520 3.27 31.50 -21.73
N SER A 521 3.26 32.83 -21.86
CA SER A 521 4.10 33.52 -22.85
C SER A 521 5.59 33.35 -22.55
N GLU A 522 6.45 33.55 -23.55
CA GLU A 522 7.90 33.48 -23.34
C GLU A 522 8.37 34.55 -22.34
N GLU A 523 7.72 35.72 -22.32
CA GLU A 523 7.99 36.77 -21.33
C GLU A 523 7.66 36.32 -19.90
N GLU A 524 6.52 35.65 -19.69
CA GLU A 524 6.14 35.08 -18.39
C GLU A 524 7.09 33.95 -18.00
N ALA A 525 7.38 33.03 -18.92
CA ALA A 525 8.30 31.92 -18.68
C ALA A 525 9.71 32.40 -18.30
N ALA A 526 10.22 33.44 -18.98
CA ALA A 526 11.49 34.07 -18.63
C ALA A 526 11.45 34.76 -17.26
N ALA A 527 10.33 35.38 -16.89
CA ALA A 527 10.14 35.97 -15.58
C ALA A 527 10.14 34.90 -14.47
N PHE A 528 9.44 33.77 -14.67
CA PHE A 528 9.44 32.66 -13.72
C PHE A 528 10.80 32.00 -13.59
N ARG A 529 11.54 31.83 -14.70
CA ARG A 529 12.93 31.32 -14.65
C ARG A 529 13.85 32.21 -13.82
N LYS A 530 13.63 33.53 -13.84
CA LYS A 530 14.41 34.49 -13.05
C LYS A 530 13.99 34.51 -11.58
N GLU A 531 12.69 34.35 -11.30
CA GLU A 531 12.10 34.50 -9.97
C GLU A 531 10.97 33.45 -9.76
N PRO A 532 11.29 32.15 -9.53
CA PRO A 532 10.28 31.09 -9.45
C PRO A 532 9.23 31.27 -8.35
N SER A 533 9.55 32.01 -7.29
CA SER A 533 8.62 32.40 -6.22
C SER A 533 7.40 33.20 -6.73
N THR A 534 7.51 33.87 -7.87
CA THR A 534 6.37 34.57 -8.51
C THR A 534 5.34 33.60 -9.08
N LEU A 535 5.78 32.45 -9.60
CA LEU A 535 4.88 31.40 -10.09
C LEU A 535 4.06 30.81 -8.93
N ALA A 536 4.70 30.51 -7.80
CA ALA A 536 4.03 29.99 -6.60
C ALA A 536 2.89 30.93 -6.16
N ARG A 537 3.19 32.24 -6.05
CA ARG A 537 2.18 33.26 -5.71
C ARG A 537 1.05 33.35 -6.73
N GLN A 538 1.35 33.26 -8.02
CA GLN A 538 0.32 33.31 -9.07
C GLN A 538 -0.61 32.10 -9.02
N LEU A 539 -0.06 30.91 -8.82
CA LEU A 539 -0.86 29.70 -8.65
C LEU A 539 -1.73 29.80 -7.40
N GLU A 540 -1.15 30.21 -6.26
CA GLU A 540 -1.89 30.37 -4.99
C GLU A 540 -3.08 31.32 -5.11
N GLN A 541 -2.88 32.49 -5.73
CA GLN A 541 -3.94 33.50 -5.90
C GLN A 541 -5.14 33.00 -6.70
N SER A 542 -4.90 32.01 -7.56
CA SER A 542 -5.92 31.46 -8.47
C SER A 542 -6.50 30.13 -7.95
N TYR A 543 -5.87 29.51 -6.96
CA TYR A 543 -6.21 28.17 -6.49
C TYR A 543 -7.16 28.20 -5.29
N ALA A 544 -8.19 27.37 -5.30
CA ALA A 544 -9.06 27.18 -4.14
C ALA A 544 -8.77 25.83 -3.46
N TYR A 545 -8.30 25.88 -2.21
CA TYR A 545 -8.04 24.69 -1.42
C TYR A 545 -9.34 23.94 -1.12
N TYR A 546 -9.35 22.66 -1.47
CA TYR A 546 -10.45 21.77 -1.18
C TYR A 546 -9.93 20.35 -1.05
N GLU A 547 -10.19 19.74 0.11
CA GLU A 547 -9.85 18.36 0.39
C GLU A 547 -11.12 17.62 0.78
N ASP A 548 -11.46 16.56 0.06
CA ASP A 548 -12.58 15.67 0.40
C ASP A 548 -12.10 14.35 1.01
N LEU A 549 -11.22 13.62 0.32
CA LEU A 549 -10.76 12.29 0.71
C LEU A 549 -9.30 12.29 1.18
N PRO A 550 -9.02 11.97 2.46
CA PRO A 550 -7.67 11.99 3.00
C PRO A 550 -6.68 11.08 2.26
N ASN A 551 -7.14 9.95 1.72
CA ASN A 551 -6.29 8.99 1.00
C ASN A 551 -6.03 9.34 -0.48
N LEU A 552 -6.71 10.37 -1.02
CA LEU A 552 -6.48 10.88 -2.38
C LEU A 552 -5.63 12.15 -2.42
N LYS A 553 -5.10 12.64 -1.29
CA LYS A 553 -4.18 13.78 -1.29
C LYS A 553 -3.00 13.52 -2.24
N GLY A 554 -2.67 14.52 -3.05
CA GLY A 554 -1.58 14.43 -4.03
C GLY A 554 -1.77 13.38 -5.13
N LYS A 555 -2.99 12.88 -5.37
CA LYS A 555 -3.28 11.94 -6.46
C LYS A 555 -3.79 12.59 -7.74
N GLY A 556 -4.19 13.87 -7.67
CA GLY A 556 -4.62 14.62 -8.85
C GLY A 556 -3.45 14.83 -9.80
N ASN A 557 -3.67 14.64 -11.10
CA ASN A 557 -2.62 14.90 -12.08
C ASN A 557 -2.46 16.41 -12.35
N PRO A 558 -1.25 16.89 -12.69
CA PRO A 558 -1.00 18.32 -12.88
C PRO A 558 -1.94 19.02 -13.86
N VAL A 559 -2.33 18.36 -14.96
CA VAL A 559 -3.18 18.96 -15.99
C VAL A 559 -4.61 19.12 -15.48
N GLY A 560 -5.14 18.12 -14.79
CA GLY A 560 -6.46 18.17 -14.19
C GLY A 560 -6.52 19.23 -13.09
N THR A 561 -5.54 19.22 -12.18
CA THR A 561 -5.43 20.22 -11.10
C THR A 561 -5.35 21.64 -11.66
N TYR A 562 -4.57 21.86 -12.73
CA TYR A 562 -4.49 23.16 -13.41
C TYR A 562 -5.81 23.54 -14.11
N SER A 563 -6.48 22.58 -14.74
CA SER A 563 -7.75 22.83 -15.44
C SER A 563 -8.89 23.19 -14.47
N LEU A 564 -8.85 22.68 -13.24
CA LEU A 564 -9.87 22.94 -12.23
C LEU A 564 -9.51 24.13 -11.32
N MET A 565 -8.22 24.35 -11.08
CA MET A 565 -7.65 25.30 -10.10
C MET A 565 -8.22 25.11 -8.68
N LYS A 566 -8.56 23.87 -8.32
CA LYS A 566 -9.04 23.48 -6.99
C LYS A 566 -8.55 22.09 -6.64
N GLY A 567 -8.29 21.86 -5.36
CA GLY A 567 -7.83 20.58 -4.84
C GLY A 567 -7.05 20.71 -3.54
N ASP A 568 -6.43 19.62 -3.10
CA ASP A 568 -5.64 19.60 -1.88
C ASP A 568 -4.28 20.32 -2.05
N PRO A 569 -3.60 20.67 -0.94
CA PRO A 569 -2.30 21.32 -0.99
C PRO A 569 -1.22 20.53 -1.73
N GLN A 570 -1.17 19.21 -1.57
CA GLN A 570 -0.13 18.39 -2.19
C GLN A 570 -0.30 18.33 -3.71
N SER A 571 -1.54 18.34 -4.22
CA SER A 571 -1.82 18.46 -5.65
C SER A 571 -1.35 19.83 -6.21
N LEU A 572 -1.43 20.91 -5.44
CA LEU A 572 -0.88 22.21 -5.82
C LEU A 572 0.67 22.20 -5.86
N ASP A 573 1.30 21.54 -4.88
CA ASP A 573 2.75 21.38 -4.83
C ASP A 573 3.26 20.59 -6.06
N ILE A 574 2.56 19.51 -6.41
CA ILE A 574 2.83 18.70 -7.61
C ILE A 574 2.65 19.53 -8.89
N LEU A 575 1.58 20.32 -8.98
CA LEU A 575 1.34 21.24 -10.10
C LEU A 575 2.47 22.27 -10.23
N PHE A 576 2.89 22.89 -9.12
CA PHE A 576 3.97 23.87 -9.12
C PHE A 576 5.28 23.27 -9.67
N VAL A 577 5.65 22.06 -9.22
CA VAL A 577 6.84 21.36 -9.72
C VAL A 577 6.67 21.06 -11.22
N ALA A 578 5.53 20.52 -11.64
CA ALA A 578 5.29 20.18 -13.04
C ALA A 578 5.37 21.41 -13.97
N VAL A 579 4.84 22.56 -13.56
CA VAL A 579 4.96 23.82 -14.31
C VAL A 579 6.41 24.30 -14.34
N CYS A 580 7.11 24.33 -13.19
CA CYS A 580 8.52 24.70 -13.13
C CYS A 580 9.37 23.88 -14.11
N ARG A 581 9.25 22.54 -14.05
CA ARG A 581 10.00 21.64 -14.93
C ARG A 581 9.67 21.86 -16.40
N SER A 582 8.41 22.18 -16.72
CA SER A 582 7.98 22.48 -18.09
C SER A 582 8.56 23.77 -18.66
N LEU A 583 8.97 24.70 -17.79
CA LEU A 583 9.58 25.98 -18.12
C LEU A 583 11.11 25.98 -17.94
N GLY A 584 11.73 24.80 -17.74
CA GLY A 584 13.18 24.66 -17.59
C GLY A 584 13.73 25.03 -16.22
N ILE A 585 12.89 25.10 -15.18
CA ILE A 585 13.29 25.38 -13.80
C ILE A 585 13.44 24.04 -13.06
N PRO A 586 14.65 23.68 -12.57
CA PRO A 586 14.82 22.49 -11.75
C PRO A 586 13.97 22.60 -10.48
N ALA A 587 13.06 21.65 -10.29
CA ALA A 587 12.11 21.64 -9.17
C ALA A 587 11.86 20.23 -8.63
N ARG A 588 11.51 20.13 -7.35
CA ARG A 588 11.22 18.86 -6.65
C ARG A 588 10.26 19.07 -5.48
N LEU A 589 9.75 17.98 -4.92
CA LEU A 589 9.32 17.98 -3.53
C LEU A 589 10.53 17.67 -2.64
N HIS A 590 10.65 18.32 -1.49
CA HIS A 590 11.70 18.04 -0.51
C HIS A 590 11.63 16.55 -0.15
N PRO A 591 12.73 15.78 -0.20
CA PRO A 591 12.68 14.33 -0.06
C PRO A 591 11.95 13.85 1.18
N SER A 592 12.11 14.57 2.30
CA SER A 592 11.50 14.20 3.58
C SER A 592 10.23 14.96 3.93
N GLU A 593 10.25 16.27 3.71
CA GLU A 593 9.17 17.17 4.15
C GLU A 593 8.06 17.30 3.11
N GLN A 594 8.32 16.84 1.89
CA GLN A 594 7.42 16.88 0.74
C GLN A 594 6.95 18.30 0.36
N LYS A 595 7.68 19.33 0.81
CA LYS A 595 7.43 20.73 0.43
C LYS A 595 7.98 21.02 -0.96
N PRO A 596 7.29 21.82 -1.80
CA PRO A 596 7.77 22.15 -3.13
C PRO A 596 9.02 23.04 -3.04
N GLN A 597 10.03 22.70 -3.84
CA GLN A 597 11.30 23.39 -3.93
C GLN A 597 11.69 23.65 -5.39
N TYR A 598 12.46 24.72 -5.60
CA TYR A 598 13.13 25.03 -6.86
C TYR A 598 14.61 25.33 -6.61
N LEU A 599 15.44 25.14 -7.63
CA LEU A 599 16.88 25.42 -7.55
C LEU A 599 17.16 26.90 -7.86
N GLY A 600 17.52 27.67 -6.84
CA GLY A 600 17.97 29.06 -6.95
C GLY A 600 19.49 29.20 -7.02
N ASN A 601 19.99 30.44 -6.99
CA ASN A 601 21.43 30.72 -7.05
C ASN A 601 22.20 30.23 -5.80
N GLY A 602 21.51 30.10 -4.66
CA GLY A 602 22.07 29.69 -3.38
C GLY A 602 21.87 28.22 -3.02
N GLY A 603 21.22 27.43 -3.90
CA GLY A 603 20.81 26.05 -3.62
C GLY A 603 19.29 25.86 -3.70
N TRP A 604 18.78 24.82 -3.04
CA TRP A 604 17.34 24.53 -3.01
C TRP A 604 16.59 25.53 -2.13
N GLU A 605 15.56 26.14 -2.67
CA GLU A 605 14.69 27.10 -1.99
C GLU A 605 13.24 26.57 -1.94
N ASN A 606 12.56 26.74 -0.80
CA ASN A 606 11.15 26.38 -0.67
C ASN A 606 10.26 27.36 -1.44
N ALA A 607 9.31 26.84 -2.21
CA ALA A 607 8.21 27.62 -2.74
C ALA A 607 7.18 27.84 -1.60
N VAL A 608 7.09 29.08 -1.11
CA VAL A 608 6.20 29.42 0.01
C VAL A 608 4.80 29.74 -0.50
N PHE A 609 3.82 28.97 -0.02
CA PHE A 609 2.39 29.23 -0.18
C PHE A 609 1.85 29.85 1.13
N SER A 610 1.42 31.10 1.06
CA SER A 610 0.98 31.95 2.17
C SER A 610 -0.13 31.36 3.05
N LEU A 611 -1.00 30.53 2.46
CA LEU A 611 -2.19 29.95 3.09
C LEU A 611 -1.93 28.61 3.77
N THR A 612 -0.83 27.93 3.43
CA THR A 612 -0.44 26.64 4.02
C THR A 612 0.75 26.77 4.96
N SER A 613 1.50 27.88 4.89
CA SER A 613 2.55 28.20 5.85
C SER A 613 1.95 28.60 7.21
N SER A 614 2.17 27.79 8.24
CA SER A 614 2.01 28.25 9.62
C SER A 614 2.92 29.47 9.85
N ARG A 615 2.39 30.49 10.54
CA ARG A 615 2.95 31.86 10.68
C ARG A 615 4.40 31.96 11.20
N ASN A 616 5.07 30.85 11.51
CA ASN A 616 6.42 30.78 12.09
C ASN A 616 7.50 30.25 11.13
N GLN A 617 7.21 30.01 9.84
CA GLN A 617 8.17 29.37 8.91
C GLN A 617 8.83 30.30 7.87
N GLU A 618 8.65 31.62 7.95
CA GLU A 618 9.41 32.54 7.10
C GLU A 618 10.89 32.58 7.53
N GLY A 619 11.75 31.89 6.78
CA GLY A 619 13.20 32.10 6.81
C GLY A 619 13.99 31.39 7.91
N ALA A 620 13.48 30.34 8.54
CA ALA A 620 14.29 29.52 9.44
C ALA A 620 15.27 28.67 8.62
N SER A 621 16.58 28.87 8.79
CA SER A 621 17.59 27.99 8.21
C SER A 621 17.43 26.57 8.75
N TRP A 622 17.64 25.57 7.89
CA TRP A 622 17.62 24.16 8.28
C TRP A 622 18.61 23.85 9.40
N GLY A 623 18.32 22.82 10.18
CA GLY A 623 19.27 22.21 11.12
C GLY A 623 19.75 20.86 10.60
N MET A 624 20.74 20.29 11.28
CA MET A 624 21.30 18.98 10.95
C MET A 624 21.08 18.02 12.12
N LEU A 625 20.64 16.79 11.84
CA LEU A 625 20.52 15.71 12.80
C LEU A 625 21.59 14.66 12.50
N GLN A 626 22.55 14.46 13.40
CA GLN A 626 23.56 13.42 13.30
C GLN A 626 23.22 12.27 14.25
N LEU A 627 23.00 11.07 13.71
CA LEU A 627 22.84 9.89 14.54
C LEU A 627 24.22 9.35 14.93
N LEU A 628 24.37 9.01 16.20
CA LEU A 628 25.58 8.40 16.76
C LEU A 628 25.31 6.93 17.11
N ARG A 629 26.36 6.11 16.98
CA ARG A 629 26.32 4.72 17.42
C ARG A 629 26.37 4.66 18.94
N ASP A 630 25.67 3.70 19.51
CA ASP A 630 25.82 3.35 20.91
C ASP A 630 27.15 2.58 21.11
N GLU A 631 28.08 3.17 21.87
CA GLU A 631 29.38 2.58 22.18
C GLU A 631 29.28 1.43 23.20
N GLU A 632 28.23 1.42 24.03
CA GLU A 632 27.97 0.38 25.03
C GLU A 632 27.06 -0.74 24.50
N ARG A 633 26.85 -0.79 23.18
CA ARG A 633 25.90 -1.73 22.57
C ARG A 633 26.23 -3.20 22.93
N PRO A 634 25.21 -4.00 23.31
CA PRO A 634 25.34 -5.46 23.31
C PRO A 634 25.74 -5.94 21.92
N GLN A 635 26.53 -7.02 21.85
CA GLN A 635 26.94 -7.64 20.57
C GLN A 635 25.73 -8.07 19.72
N GLU A 636 24.58 -8.29 20.37
CA GLU A 636 23.30 -8.75 19.81
C GLU A 636 22.33 -7.61 19.41
N ALA A 637 22.71 -6.33 19.55
CA ALA A 637 21.83 -5.21 19.18
C ALA A 637 21.52 -5.21 17.67
N PRO A 638 20.26 -4.94 17.26
CA PRO A 638 19.89 -4.97 15.85
C PRO A 638 20.65 -3.90 15.04
N THR A 639 20.95 -4.20 13.78
CA THR A 639 21.47 -3.19 12.86
C THR A 639 20.39 -2.14 12.61
N ALA A 640 20.73 -0.86 12.79
CA ALA A 640 19.79 0.23 12.58
C ALA A 640 19.32 0.27 11.13
N SER A 641 18.00 0.39 10.96
CA SER A 641 17.35 0.38 9.66
C SER A 641 16.10 1.28 9.69
N TYR A 642 16.12 2.33 8.88
CA TYR A 642 15.07 3.36 8.89
C TYR A 642 13.73 2.79 8.41
N GLY A 643 12.67 3.00 9.18
CA GLY A 643 11.33 2.47 8.91
C GLY A 643 11.16 0.97 9.24
N GLU A 644 12.23 0.24 9.53
CA GLU A 644 12.12 -1.14 10.04
C GLU A 644 12.12 -1.17 11.56
N ASN A 645 13.14 -0.57 12.18
CA ASN A 645 13.34 -0.63 13.64
C ASN A 645 13.63 0.72 14.28
N PHE A 646 13.81 1.78 13.50
CA PHE A 646 13.76 3.15 14.00
C PHE A 646 13.20 4.14 13.00
N SER A 647 12.62 5.23 13.49
CA SER A 647 12.27 6.42 12.72
C SER A 647 12.32 7.65 13.61
N PHE A 648 12.28 8.85 13.04
CA PHE A 648 12.11 10.07 13.82
C PHE A 648 10.97 10.93 13.27
N ALA A 649 10.23 11.52 14.20
CA ALA A 649 9.04 12.31 13.93
C ALA A 649 9.16 13.70 14.55
N ARG A 650 8.71 14.72 13.83
CA ARG A 650 8.65 16.10 14.34
C ARG A 650 7.29 16.36 14.99
N LEU A 651 7.26 17.05 16.13
CA LEU A 651 6.03 17.53 16.75
C LEU A 651 5.50 18.76 15.99
N GLU A 652 4.36 18.61 15.34
CA GLU A 652 3.64 19.64 14.58
C GLU A 652 2.21 19.75 15.10
N ASP A 653 1.82 20.92 15.61
CA ASP A 653 0.47 21.21 16.11
C ASP A 653 -0.08 20.16 17.10
N GLY A 654 0.80 19.58 17.93
CA GLY A 654 0.46 18.55 18.91
C GLY A 654 0.45 17.12 18.38
N VAL A 655 0.87 16.87 17.14
CA VAL A 655 0.98 15.54 16.52
C VAL A 655 2.43 15.25 16.11
N TYR A 656 2.91 14.03 16.33
CA TYR A 656 4.22 13.61 15.82
C TYR A 656 4.09 13.13 14.36
N LYS A 657 4.65 13.90 13.43
CA LYS A 657 4.71 13.57 12.01
C LYS A 657 6.03 12.86 11.69
N THR A 658 5.96 11.56 11.38
CA THR A 658 7.12 10.77 10.94
C THR A 658 7.71 11.37 9.67
N LEU A 659 9.04 11.53 9.64
CA LEU A 659 9.76 12.00 8.46
C LEU A 659 9.91 10.89 7.41
N ILE A 660 9.99 11.26 6.14
CA ILE A 660 10.07 10.30 5.03
C ILE A 660 11.52 10.16 4.58
N TYR A 661 12.07 8.95 4.64
CA TYR A 661 13.38 8.57 4.11
C TYR A 661 13.29 7.18 3.49
N PRO A 662 14.27 6.75 2.68
CA PRO A 662 14.27 5.42 2.09
C PRO A 662 14.15 4.33 3.15
N TYR A 663 13.10 3.52 3.04
CA TYR A 663 12.85 2.37 3.91
C TYR A 663 13.99 1.37 3.81
N GLY A 664 14.40 0.80 4.95
CA GLY A 664 15.47 -0.21 4.99
C GLY A 664 16.89 0.37 4.93
N SER A 665 17.05 1.70 4.87
CA SER A 665 18.37 2.32 4.84
C SER A 665 19.16 2.03 6.11
N THR A 666 20.34 1.45 5.96
CA THR A 666 21.25 1.09 7.07
C THR A 666 22.44 2.04 7.24
N ASP A 667 22.76 2.84 6.21
CA ASP A 667 23.79 3.87 6.32
C ASP A 667 23.22 5.14 6.94
N VAL A 668 23.01 5.08 8.25
CA VAL A 668 22.28 6.11 9.02
C VAL A 668 23.20 6.95 9.91
N TYR A 669 24.50 6.65 9.89
CA TYR A 669 25.51 7.29 10.74
C TYR A 669 26.53 8.11 9.93
N SER A 670 26.66 7.90 8.62
CA SER A 670 27.73 8.50 7.82
C SER A 670 27.52 9.98 7.50
N GLN A 671 26.25 10.40 7.35
CA GLN A 671 25.87 11.75 6.98
C GLN A 671 24.75 12.25 7.90
N PRO A 672 24.74 13.56 8.23
CA PRO A 672 23.63 14.15 8.95
C PRO A 672 22.39 14.28 8.05
N TYR A 673 21.22 14.25 8.69
CA TYR A 673 19.93 14.52 8.07
C TYR A 673 19.63 16.02 8.13
N GLU A 674 19.34 16.64 6.99
CA GLU A 674 18.82 18.01 6.94
C GLU A 674 17.34 18.01 7.33
N VAL A 675 16.99 18.69 8.43
CA VAL A 675 15.63 18.72 8.99
C VAL A 675 15.29 20.11 9.49
N GLU A 676 14.02 20.52 9.49
CA GLU A 676 13.71 21.87 9.97
C GLU A 676 13.87 21.96 11.50
N PRO A 677 14.12 23.16 12.04
CA PRO A 677 14.21 23.34 13.49
C PRO A 677 12.90 22.94 14.18
N GLY A 678 12.99 22.25 15.31
CA GLY A 678 11.81 21.78 16.01
C GLY A 678 12.06 20.74 17.09
N ALA A 679 10.94 20.30 17.68
CA ALA A 679 10.84 19.24 18.67
C ALA A 679 10.71 17.88 17.95
N TYR A 680 11.57 16.92 18.29
CA TYR A 680 11.65 15.62 17.63
C TYR A 680 11.58 14.46 18.63
N ARG A 681 10.93 13.37 18.18
CA ARG A 681 10.88 12.06 18.83
C ARG A 681 11.54 11.03 17.91
N LEU A 682 12.66 10.46 18.34
CA LEU A 682 13.21 9.22 17.76
C LEU A 682 12.47 8.05 18.42
N THR A 683 11.91 7.18 17.59
CA THR A 683 11.26 5.93 18.01
C THR A 683 12.16 4.78 17.59
N THR A 684 12.53 3.92 18.54
CA THR A 684 13.16 2.62 18.26
C THR A 684 12.26 1.50 18.77
N GLY A 685 12.26 0.36 18.08
CA GLY A 685 11.45 -0.77 18.48
C GLY A 685 12.09 -2.12 18.15
N ILE A 686 11.92 -3.07 19.06
CA ILE A 686 12.26 -4.48 18.86
C ILE A 686 10.99 -5.30 18.99
N ARG A 687 10.57 -5.92 17.88
CA ARG A 687 9.43 -6.83 17.84
C ARG A 687 9.85 -8.22 18.35
N LEU A 688 9.06 -8.77 19.26
CA LEU A 688 9.24 -10.07 19.88
C LEU A 688 8.48 -11.15 19.10
N LYS A 689 8.73 -12.42 19.43
CA LYS A 689 8.15 -13.57 18.73
C LYS A 689 6.62 -13.57 18.74
N ASP A 690 6.01 -13.20 19.86
CA ASP A 690 4.56 -13.11 20.05
C ASP A 690 3.91 -11.88 19.38
N GLY A 691 4.73 -11.03 18.75
CA GLY A 691 4.31 -9.80 18.08
C GLY A 691 4.33 -8.57 18.98
N ALA A 692 4.59 -8.71 20.29
CA ALA A 692 4.77 -7.57 21.19
C ALA A 692 5.99 -6.76 20.78
N VAL A 693 6.00 -5.46 21.07
CA VAL A 693 7.10 -4.58 20.70
C VAL A 693 7.64 -3.85 21.91
N ARG A 694 8.95 -3.96 22.14
CA ARG A 694 9.67 -3.12 23.09
C ARG A 694 10.05 -1.82 22.43
N VAL A 695 9.37 -0.75 22.82
CA VAL A 695 9.51 0.58 22.24
C VAL A 695 10.33 1.47 23.16
N ARG A 696 11.23 2.26 22.58
CA ARG A 696 11.88 3.41 23.23
C ARG A 696 11.62 4.67 22.44
N PHE A 697 11.19 5.71 23.14
CA PHE A 697 11.18 7.08 22.65
C PHE A 697 12.39 7.83 23.18
N ILE A 698 13.01 8.65 22.34
CA ILE A 698 14.08 9.59 22.70
C ILE A 698 13.67 10.97 22.18
N TYR A 699 13.55 11.93 23.08
CA TYR A 699 13.11 13.28 22.75
C TYR A 699 14.29 14.24 22.67
N PHE A 700 14.37 15.01 21.59
CA PHE A 700 15.45 15.97 21.34
C PHE A 700 14.95 17.18 20.54
N THR A 701 15.78 18.20 20.39
CA THR A 701 15.43 19.43 19.68
C THR A 701 16.50 19.76 18.66
N VAL A 702 16.07 20.06 17.43
CA VAL A 702 16.96 20.55 16.36
C VAL A 702 16.83 22.06 16.27
N ARG A 703 17.97 22.75 16.16
CA ARG A 703 18.04 24.21 16.04
C ARG A 703 18.55 24.60 14.66
N ALA A 704 18.12 25.76 14.20
CA ALA A 704 18.51 26.34 12.93
C ALA A 704 20.03 26.54 12.86
N GLY A 705 20.68 26.02 11.83
CA GLY A 705 22.13 26.15 11.60
C GLY A 705 23.03 25.31 12.51
N ASP A 706 22.47 24.60 13.49
CA ASP A 706 23.20 23.72 14.41
C ASP A 706 23.14 22.25 13.95
N THR A 707 24.12 21.45 14.38
CA THR A 707 24.06 19.98 14.30
C THR A 707 23.68 19.41 15.66
N THR A 708 22.54 18.74 15.74
CA THR A 708 22.10 18.00 16.91
C THR A 708 22.54 16.55 16.80
N GLU A 709 23.35 16.09 17.74
CA GLU A 709 23.80 14.70 17.85
C GLU A 709 22.86 13.89 18.74
N VAL A 710 22.43 12.72 18.28
CA VAL A 710 21.53 11.82 19.02
C VAL A 710 22.06 10.40 18.97
N VAL A 711 22.29 9.78 20.13
CA VAL A 711 22.69 8.38 20.20
C VAL A 711 21.48 7.49 19.93
N LEU A 712 21.58 6.65 18.90
CA LEU A 712 20.54 5.67 18.58
C LEU A 712 20.70 4.45 19.47
N THR A 713 19.76 4.26 20.40
CA THR A 713 19.76 3.14 21.34
C THR A 713 18.47 2.31 21.24
N TYR A 714 18.58 1.01 21.53
CA TYR A 714 17.46 0.09 21.63
C TYR A 714 17.27 -0.36 23.08
N ARG A 715 16.07 -0.85 23.41
CA ARG A 715 15.85 -1.52 24.69
C ARG A 715 16.60 -2.85 24.72
N GLU A 716 17.20 -3.21 25.85
CA GLU A 716 17.82 -4.52 26.02
C GLU A 716 16.77 -5.66 25.86
N THR A 717 17.15 -6.67 25.10
CA THR A 717 16.41 -7.92 24.93
C THR A 717 17.37 -9.07 25.17
N VAL A 718 17.09 -9.87 26.19
CA VAL A 718 17.71 -11.20 26.31
C VAL A 718 16.99 -12.09 25.33
N VAL A 719 17.65 -12.50 24.24
CA VAL A 719 17.11 -13.48 23.31
C VAL A 719 17.33 -14.86 23.93
N ASP A 720 16.35 -15.33 24.72
CA ASP A 720 16.33 -16.74 25.11
C ASP A 720 15.97 -17.58 23.87
N ILE A 721 16.86 -18.50 23.48
CA ILE A 721 16.67 -19.38 22.32
C ILE A 721 16.34 -20.78 22.85
N PRO A 722 15.07 -21.07 23.17
CA PRO A 722 14.67 -22.34 23.76
C PRO A 722 14.84 -23.49 22.77
N VAL A 723 14.84 -24.71 23.31
CA VAL A 723 14.66 -25.93 22.52
C VAL A 723 13.16 -26.21 22.41
N LEU A 724 12.59 -26.05 21.23
CA LEU A 724 11.16 -26.21 20.96
C LEU A 724 10.78 -27.68 20.68
N GLY A 725 11.75 -28.49 20.29
CA GLY A 725 11.57 -29.88 19.92
C GLY A 725 12.79 -30.42 19.18
N LYS A 726 12.68 -31.63 18.65
CA LYS A 726 13.73 -32.26 17.86
C LYS A 726 13.13 -32.88 16.59
N LEU A 727 13.91 -32.85 15.51
CA LEU A 727 13.56 -33.49 14.25
C LEU A 727 13.26 -34.98 14.44
N ALA A 728 12.14 -35.45 13.89
CA ALA A 728 11.83 -36.88 13.84
C ALA A 728 12.72 -37.53 12.77
N PRO A 729 13.50 -38.59 13.11
CA PRO A 729 14.46 -39.12 12.18
C PRO A 729 13.81 -39.95 11.06
N GLY A 730 14.48 -40.04 9.91
CA GLY A 730 14.17 -40.97 8.83
C GLY A 730 13.08 -40.52 7.85
N SER A 731 12.80 -39.21 7.76
CA SER A 731 11.93 -38.68 6.71
C SER A 731 12.59 -38.77 5.35
N LEU A 732 11.97 -39.56 4.47
CA LEU A 732 12.40 -39.74 3.09
C LEU A 732 11.82 -38.64 2.20
N LEU A 733 12.69 -37.92 1.54
CA LEU A 733 12.39 -36.80 0.65
C LEU A 733 12.88 -37.12 -0.76
N THR A 734 12.34 -36.43 -1.75
CA THR A 734 12.75 -36.60 -3.16
C THR A 734 13.44 -35.33 -3.66
N ARG A 735 14.65 -35.45 -4.19
CA ARG A 735 15.38 -34.35 -4.85
C ARG A 735 14.76 -34.03 -6.21
N LEU A 736 15.12 -32.87 -6.77
CA LEU A 736 14.69 -32.43 -8.11
C LEU A 736 15.04 -33.43 -9.22
N ASP A 737 16.14 -34.19 -9.08
CA ASP A 737 16.57 -35.21 -10.04
C ASP A 737 15.84 -36.56 -9.87
N GLY A 738 14.89 -36.65 -8.93
CA GLY A 738 14.13 -37.85 -8.62
C GLY A 738 14.82 -38.82 -7.66
N SER A 739 16.03 -38.50 -7.16
CA SER A 739 16.71 -39.33 -6.17
C SER A 739 16.13 -39.15 -4.77
N GLU A 740 16.09 -40.23 -4.00
CA GLU A 740 15.65 -40.19 -2.60
C GLU A 740 16.78 -39.71 -1.68
N VAL A 741 16.42 -38.92 -0.67
CA VAL A 741 17.35 -38.40 0.34
C VAL A 741 16.63 -38.30 1.69
N VAL A 742 17.33 -38.59 2.78
CA VAL A 742 16.80 -38.36 4.12
C VAL A 742 17.02 -36.90 4.53
N LEU A 743 16.08 -36.29 5.24
CA LEU A 743 16.14 -34.87 5.63
C LEU A 743 17.47 -34.51 6.31
N GLU A 744 17.95 -35.37 7.22
CA GLU A 744 19.20 -35.19 7.98
C GLU A 744 20.44 -35.08 7.09
N ALA A 745 20.43 -35.70 5.90
CA ALA A 745 21.53 -35.59 4.95
C ALA A 745 21.57 -34.25 4.21
N LEU A 746 20.51 -33.43 4.33
CA LEU A 746 20.43 -32.07 3.79
C LEU A 746 20.77 -31.01 4.83
N LEU A 747 20.76 -31.37 6.11
CA LEU A 747 21.09 -30.48 7.21
C LEU A 747 22.61 -30.32 7.32
N GLY A 748 23.06 -29.12 7.71
CA GLY A 748 24.47 -28.83 7.90
C GLY A 748 24.94 -29.29 9.27
N SER A 749 26.24 -29.58 9.42
CA SER A 749 26.82 -29.95 10.73
C SER A 749 26.67 -28.86 11.80
N GLU A 750 26.55 -27.60 11.38
CA GLU A 750 26.37 -26.44 12.25
C GLU A 750 24.89 -26.05 12.44
N GLY A 751 23.96 -26.77 11.81
CA GLY A 751 22.53 -26.47 11.78
C GLY A 751 21.99 -26.23 10.37
N ALA A 752 20.74 -25.77 10.28
CA ALA A 752 20.05 -25.48 9.02
C ALA A 752 18.85 -24.55 9.22
N ILE A 753 18.41 -23.92 8.14
CA ILE A 753 17.09 -23.31 8.04
C ILE A 753 16.24 -24.22 7.17
N ALA A 754 15.09 -24.68 7.66
CA ALA A 754 14.18 -25.57 6.94
C ALA A 754 12.78 -24.97 6.89
N ALA A 755 12.14 -24.97 5.72
CA ALA A 755 10.78 -24.45 5.59
C ALA A 755 9.92 -25.37 4.73
N TRP A 756 8.74 -25.76 5.22
CA TRP A 756 7.68 -26.26 4.35
C TRP A 756 6.95 -25.08 3.76
N ILE A 757 6.80 -25.05 2.44
CA ILE A 757 6.30 -23.88 1.72
C ILE A 757 5.22 -24.24 0.70
N GLU A 758 4.37 -23.26 0.40
CA GLU A 758 3.43 -23.29 -0.71
C GLU A 758 3.76 -22.14 -1.66
N PRO A 759 4.58 -22.37 -2.71
CA PRO A 759 5.24 -21.31 -3.49
C PRO A 759 4.32 -20.22 -4.06
N GLU A 760 3.08 -20.58 -4.38
CA GLU A 760 2.14 -19.68 -5.03
C GLU A 760 1.39 -18.74 -4.09
N ARG A 761 1.38 -18.98 -2.76
CA ARG A 761 0.68 -18.12 -1.78
C ARG A 761 1.53 -16.92 -1.35
N GLU A 762 0.89 -15.78 -1.09
CA GLU A 762 1.54 -14.52 -0.67
C GLU A 762 2.50 -14.69 0.54
N PRO A 763 2.15 -15.40 1.65
CA PRO A 763 3.06 -15.60 2.77
C PRO A 763 4.38 -16.28 2.39
N THR A 764 4.33 -17.28 1.51
CA THR A 764 5.53 -17.95 1.01
C THR A 764 6.35 -17.04 0.09
N LYS A 765 5.69 -16.28 -0.78
CA LYS A 765 6.35 -15.30 -1.66
C LYS A 765 7.11 -14.25 -0.85
N HIS A 766 6.57 -13.81 0.28
CA HIS A 766 7.28 -12.96 1.24
C HIS A 766 8.53 -13.64 1.79
N LEU A 767 8.42 -14.86 2.33
CA LEU A 767 9.56 -15.59 2.87
C LEU A 767 10.67 -15.79 1.83
N ILE A 768 10.33 -16.22 0.61
CA ILE A 768 11.31 -16.41 -0.47
C ILE A 768 11.99 -15.09 -0.84
N ARG A 769 11.23 -13.99 -0.95
CA ARG A 769 11.79 -12.66 -1.21
C ARG A 769 12.77 -12.25 -0.11
N GLU A 770 12.37 -12.37 1.15
CA GLU A 770 13.21 -12.05 2.31
C GLU A 770 14.49 -12.88 2.33
N LEU A 771 14.41 -14.19 2.08
CA LEU A 771 15.59 -15.05 2.00
C LEU A 771 16.54 -14.61 0.88
N GLY A 772 16.01 -14.12 -0.25
CA GLY A 772 16.82 -13.58 -1.33
C GLY A 772 17.45 -12.21 -1.01
N GLU A 773 16.72 -11.32 -0.34
CA GLU A 773 17.26 -10.06 0.20
C GLU A 773 18.36 -10.31 1.25
N LEU A 774 18.29 -11.44 1.95
CA LEU A 774 19.25 -11.89 2.96
C LEU A 774 20.28 -12.90 2.43
N ALA A 775 20.42 -13.06 1.11
CA ALA A 775 21.30 -14.07 0.53
C ALA A 775 22.76 -13.91 0.98
N GLU A 776 23.32 -12.70 0.89
CA GLU A 776 24.71 -12.43 1.28
C GLU A 776 25.01 -12.77 2.76
N PRO A 777 24.24 -12.31 3.77
CA PRO A 777 24.50 -12.68 5.16
C PRO A 777 24.22 -14.17 5.45
N LEU A 778 23.24 -14.80 4.80
CA LEU A 778 22.98 -16.25 4.95
C LEU A 778 24.14 -17.08 4.39
N ASP A 779 24.66 -16.70 3.23
CA ASP A 779 25.82 -17.36 2.61
C ASP A 779 27.08 -17.23 3.48
N LYS A 780 27.25 -16.11 4.18
CA LYS A 780 28.35 -15.92 5.14
C LYS A 780 28.24 -16.84 6.36
N LEU A 781 27.03 -17.15 6.83
CA LEU A 781 26.84 -18.16 7.88
C LEU A 781 27.14 -19.57 7.39
N GLY A 782 26.99 -19.82 6.09
CA GLY A 782 27.28 -21.12 5.47
C GLY A 782 26.28 -22.22 5.82
N LEU A 783 25.12 -21.88 6.39
CA LEU A 783 24.07 -22.86 6.69
C LEU A 783 23.27 -23.23 5.43
N PRO A 784 22.85 -24.48 5.26
CA PRO A 784 21.92 -24.84 4.20
C PRO A 784 20.52 -24.28 4.48
N VAL A 785 19.84 -23.88 3.42
CA VAL A 785 18.42 -23.47 3.44
C VAL A 785 17.62 -24.53 2.69
N VAL A 786 16.86 -25.35 3.40
CA VAL A 786 16.11 -26.47 2.85
C VAL A 786 14.64 -26.07 2.69
N LEU A 787 14.17 -25.95 1.45
CA LEU A 787 12.79 -25.60 1.12
C LEU A 787 12.06 -26.87 0.67
N LEU A 788 11.12 -27.30 1.51
CA LEU A 788 10.32 -28.50 1.32
C LEU A 788 8.95 -28.13 0.76
N ILE A 789 8.51 -28.87 -0.24
CA ILE A 789 7.22 -28.67 -0.88
C ILE A 789 6.54 -30.04 -0.94
N GLY A 790 5.29 -30.09 -0.50
CA GLY A 790 4.53 -31.33 -0.54
C GLY A 790 4.00 -31.66 -1.93
N ASP A 791 3.55 -32.88 -2.16
CA ASP A 791 3.08 -33.32 -3.49
C ASP A 791 1.89 -32.48 -3.99
N THR A 792 1.03 -32.02 -3.10
CA THR A 792 -0.13 -31.18 -3.45
C THR A 792 0.26 -29.73 -3.75
N GLU A 793 1.30 -29.22 -3.10
CA GLU A 793 1.79 -27.85 -3.30
C GLU A 793 2.83 -27.78 -4.44
N TRP A 794 3.41 -28.92 -4.85
CA TRP A 794 4.31 -29.02 -5.99
C TRP A 794 3.53 -29.05 -7.30
N ASN A 795 3.15 -27.87 -7.78
CA ASN A 795 2.51 -27.74 -9.09
C ASN A 795 3.52 -27.70 -10.25
N ALA A 796 3.01 -27.96 -11.47
CA ALA A 796 3.83 -27.95 -12.70
C ALA A 796 4.40 -26.57 -13.07
N SER A 797 3.86 -25.49 -12.51
CA SER A 797 4.33 -24.12 -12.72
C SER A 797 5.50 -23.71 -11.83
N PHE A 798 5.76 -24.46 -10.76
CA PHE A 798 6.87 -24.17 -9.87
C PHE A 798 8.21 -24.56 -10.53
N ASP A 799 9.03 -23.56 -10.84
CA ASP A 799 10.39 -23.73 -11.35
C ASP A 799 11.42 -23.21 -10.33
N PRO A 800 12.19 -24.09 -9.69
CA PRO A 800 13.32 -23.71 -8.83
C PRO A 800 14.31 -22.73 -9.49
N ALA A 801 14.51 -22.82 -10.82
CA ALA A 801 15.43 -21.94 -11.54
C ALA A 801 14.95 -20.48 -11.57
N GLY A 802 13.66 -20.23 -11.35
CA GLY A 802 13.08 -18.89 -11.24
C GLY A 802 13.53 -18.10 -10.01
N TYR A 803 14.16 -18.76 -9.02
CA TYR A 803 14.54 -18.15 -7.74
C TYR A 803 16.05 -17.90 -7.62
N SER A 804 16.64 -17.24 -8.62
CA SER A 804 18.10 -17.02 -8.71
C SER A 804 18.70 -16.13 -7.62
N LYS A 805 17.87 -15.38 -6.87
CA LYS A 805 18.30 -14.48 -5.80
C LYS A 805 18.46 -15.17 -4.44
N LEU A 806 18.06 -16.43 -4.30
CA LEU A 806 18.17 -17.16 -3.03
C LEU A 806 19.64 -17.45 -2.66
N PRO A 807 19.93 -17.73 -1.38
CA PRO A 807 21.26 -18.14 -0.93
C PRO A 807 21.84 -19.31 -1.76
N VAL A 808 23.15 -19.33 -1.98
CA VAL A 808 23.83 -20.32 -2.83
C VAL A 808 23.62 -21.75 -2.33
N ARG A 809 23.43 -21.94 -1.02
CA ARG A 809 23.19 -23.24 -0.38
C ARG A 809 21.71 -23.60 -0.23
N THR A 810 20.82 -22.96 -0.98
CA THR A 810 19.39 -23.33 -0.99
C THR A 810 19.15 -24.64 -1.73
N ILE A 811 18.33 -25.51 -1.16
CA ILE A 811 17.97 -26.82 -1.71
C ILE A 811 16.46 -26.96 -1.72
N PHE A 812 15.89 -27.27 -2.88
CA PHE A 812 14.48 -27.64 -3.01
C PHE A 812 14.31 -29.16 -2.99
N VAL A 813 13.34 -29.64 -2.22
CA VAL A 813 13.01 -31.06 -2.10
C VAL A 813 11.50 -31.28 -1.97
N ARG A 814 11.04 -32.46 -2.37
CA ARG A 814 9.66 -32.91 -2.24
C ARG A 814 9.46 -33.75 -0.98
N ASP A 815 8.36 -33.51 -0.27
CA ASP A 815 7.91 -34.33 0.86
C ASP A 815 6.50 -34.88 0.61
N SER A 816 6.41 -36.10 0.08
CA SER A 816 5.13 -36.77 -0.18
C SER A 816 4.44 -37.30 1.09
N SER A 817 5.15 -37.35 2.22
CA SER A 817 4.70 -38.02 3.44
C SER A 817 4.21 -37.08 4.52
N TYR A 818 4.73 -35.84 4.54
CA TYR A 818 4.60 -34.88 5.64
C TYR A 818 4.91 -35.47 7.03
N SER A 819 5.64 -36.60 7.08
CA SER A 819 5.84 -37.36 8.32
C SER A 819 6.63 -36.54 9.33
N SER A 820 7.60 -35.77 8.84
CA SER A 820 8.37 -34.81 9.62
C SER A 820 7.50 -33.63 10.08
N LEU A 821 6.74 -33.02 9.17
CA LEU A 821 5.90 -31.85 9.45
C LEU A 821 4.86 -32.11 10.55
N SER A 822 4.21 -33.28 10.52
CA SER A 822 3.22 -33.68 11.53
C SER A 822 3.80 -33.78 12.95
N GLY A 823 5.10 -34.08 13.08
CA GLY A 823 5.82 -34.05 14.36
C GLY A 823 6.24 -32.64 14.80
N PHE A 824 6.33 -31.69 13.86
CA PHE A 824 6.76 -30.30 14.09
C PHE A 824 5.64 -29.36 14.52
N ILE A 825 4.40 -29.66 14.13
CA ILE A 825 3.23 -28.78 14.35
C ILE A 825 2.23 -29.47 15.28
N PRO A 826 2.53 -29.59 16.59
CA PRO A 826 1.54 -30.07 17.56
C PRO A 826 0.49 -29.00 17.92
N ASN A 827 0.68 -27.74 17.51
CA ASN A 827 -0.16 -26.61 17.86
C ASN A 827 -1.26 -26.36 16.81
N PRO A 828 -2.56 -26.45 17.16
CA PRO A 828 -3.67 -26.12 16.26
C PRO A 828 -3.56 -24.76 15.57
N ALA A 829 -3.08 -23.73 16.27
CA ALA A 829 -2.94 -22.39 15.71
C ALA A 829 -1.93 -22.32 14.56
N ALA A 830 -0.84 -23.10 14.64
CA ALA A 830 0.15 -23.17 13.58
C ALA A 830 -0.35 -23.96 12.36
N HIS A 831 -1.22 -24.96 12.57
CA HIS A 831 -1.90 -25.66 11.48
C HIS A 831 -2.87 -24.72 10.74
N GLU A 832 -3.63 -23.92 11.49
CA GLU A 832 -4.57 -22.95 10.92
C GLU A 832 -3.87 -21.78 10.22
N ALA A 833 -2.72 -21.33 10.74
CA ALA A 833 -1.88 -20.30 10.11
C ALA A 833 -1.42 -20.68 8.70
N GLY A 834 -1.32 -21.98 8.40
CA GLY A 834 -0.88 -22.49 7.12
C GLY A 834 0.59 -22.22 6.82
N TYR A 835 0.96 -22.36 5.55
CA TYR A 835 2.32 -22.19 5.06
C TYR A 835 2.75 -20.70 5.01
N PRO A 836 4.06 -20.41 5.08
CA PRO A 836 5.17 -21.36 5.27
C PRO A 836 5.33 -21.79 6.73
N HIS A 837 5.79 -23.02 6.96
CA HIS A 837 6.24 -23.50 8.27
C HIS A 837 7.77 -23.46 8.32
N LEU A 838 8.34 -22.40 8.89
CA LEU A 838 9.78 -22.15 8.95
C LEU A 838 10.37 -22.62 10.29
N PHE A 839 11.53 -23.24 10.23
CA PHE A 839 12.30 -23.75 11.36
C PHE A 839 13.78 -23.36 11.27
N VAL A 840 14.40 -23.07 12.41
CA VAL A 840 15.86 -23.00 12.56
C VAL A 840 16.31 -24.17 13.43
N LEU A 841 17.27 -24.93 12.91
CA LEU A 841 17.83 -26.14 13.53
C LEU A 841 19.27 -25.88 13.97
N ASP A 842 19.65 -26.39 15.14
CA ASP A 842 21.06 -26.41 15.58
C ASP A 842 21.82 -27.67 15.14
N SER A 843 23.10 -27.79 15.52
CA SER A 843 23.97 -28.92 15.19
C SER A 843 23.54 -30.28 15.75
N GLN A 844 22.50 -30.31 16.60
CA GLN A 844 21.93 -31.53 17.16
C GLN A 844 20.53 -31.83 16.60
N ASP A 845 20.15 -31.16 15.50
CA ASP A 845 18.85 -31.20 14.84
C ASP A 845 17.70 -30.79 15.78
N GLN A 846 17.99 -29.96 16.77
CA GLN A 846 16.97 -29.41 17.67
C GLN A 846 16.39 -28.15 17.08
N ILE A 847 15.06 -27.99 17.20
CA ILE A 847 14.34 -26.81 16.74
C ILE A 847 14.56 -25.69 17.74
N ARG A 848 15.15 -24.59 17.27
CA ARG A 848 15.47 -23.41 18.06
C ARG A 848 14.59 -22.21 17.75
N TYR A 849 13.94 -22.25 16.60
CA TYR A 849 12.93 -21.28 16.19
C TYR A 849 11.88 -21.95 15.31
N SER A 850 10.64 -21.47 15.40
CA SER A 850 9.54 -21.87 14.56
C SER A 850 8.62 -20.70 14.27
N ALA A 851 8.13 -20.61 13.04
CA ALA A 851 7.10 -19.68 12.59
C ALA A 851 6.17 -20.36 11.57
N SER A 852 4.91 -19.95 11.52
CA SER A 852 3.90 -20.50 10.61
C SER A 852 2.99 -19.39 10.09
N GLY A 853 2.57 -19.50 8.83
CA GLY A 853 1.70 -18.54 8.16
C GLY A 853 2.36 -17.19 7.87
N TYR A 854 1.53 -16.15 7.77
CA TYR A 854 1.98 -14.80 7.42
C TYR A 854 2.65 -14.08 8.60
N LYS A 855 3.93 -13.74 8.40
CA LYS A 855 4.68 -12.81 9.25
C LYS A 855 5.85 -12.23 8.46
N ILE A 856 5.90 -10.91 8.34
CA ILE A 856 7.04 -10.22 7.69
C ILE A 856 8.24 -10.21 8.64
N GLY A 857 9.44 -10.35 8.06
CA GLY A 857 10.71 -10.35 8.76
C GLY A 857 11.10 -11.72 9.32
N THR A 858 10.33 -12.76 9.03
CA THR A 858 10.59 -14.12 9.52
C THR A 858 11.93 -14.65 9.00
N GLY A 859 12.32 -14.32 7.76
CA GLY A 859 13.65 -14.67 7.24
C GLY A 859 14.79 -14.01 8.03
N LYS A 860 14.59 -12.76 8.46
CA LYS A 860 15.55 -11.99 9.26
C LYS A 860 15.65 -12.53 10.70
N GLU A 861 14.52 -12.87 11.32
CA GLU A 861 14.49 -13.55 12.62
C GLU A 861 15.21 -14.90 12.56
N ALA A 862 14.97 -15.70 11.52
CA ALA A 862 15.65 -16.97 11.32
C ALA A 862 17.17 -16.81 11.18
N LEU A 863 17.62 -15.82 10.40
CA LEU A 863 19.04 -15.46 10.27
C LEU A 863 19.66 -15.06 11.62
N GLN A 864 18.96 -14.24 12.42
CA GLN A 864 19.45 -13.78 13.73
C GLN A 864 19.61 -14.94 14.71
N ILE A 865 18.61 -15.81 14.80
CA ILE A 865 18.65 -17.00 15.67
C ILE A 865 19.76 -17.95 15.20
N ALA A 866 19.88 -18.19 13.90
CA ALA A 866 20.93 -19.02 13.33
C ALA A 866 22.33 -18.48 13.67
N ALA A 867 22.56 -17.18 13.51
CA ALA A 867 23.82 -16.54 13.85
C ALA A 867 24.16 -16.65 15.35
N ALA A 868 23.16 -16.48 16.23
CA ALA A 868 23.34 -16.59 17.67
C ALA A 868 23.72 -18.02 18.11
N ILE A 869 23.10 -19.05 17.51
CA ILE A 869 23.46 -20.44 17.77
C ILE A 869 24.90 -20.72 17.34
N SER A 870 25.32 -20.28 16.14
CA SER A 870 26.68 -20.49 15.64
C SER A 870 27.75 -19.76 16.48
N GLN A 871 27.42 -18.60 17.06
CA GLN A 871 28.33 -17.90 17.98
C GLN A 871 28.48 -18.61 19.33
N SER A 872 27.41 -19.22 19.86
CA SER A 872 27.46 -20.00 21.11
C SER A 872 28.40 -21.21 21.04
N LEU A 873 28.53 -21.82 19.85
CA LEU A 873 29.42 -22.95 19.58
C LEU A 873 30.90 -22.55 19.55
N ASN A 874 31.22 -21.34 19.05
CA ASN A 874 32.59 -20.82 18.96
C ASN A 874 33.08 -20.16 20.25
N GLY A 875 32.19 -19.83 21.19
CA GLY A 875 32.53 -19.25 22.50
C GLY A 875 32.85 -20.26 23.60
N SER A 876 32.86 -21.56 23.28
CA SER A 876 33.12 -22.65 24.23
C SER A 876 34.45 -23.40 24.01
N GLU A 877 35.36 -22.84 23.19
CA GLU A 877 36.77 -23.25 23.10
C GLU A 877 37.67 -22.52 24.12
#